data_AF-A0A9P5CSJ7-F1
#
_entry.id   AF-A0A9P5CSJ7-F1
#
_cell.length_a   1.000
_cell.length_b   1.000
_cell.length_c   1.000
_cell.angle_alpha   90.00
_cell.angle_beta   90.00
_cell.angle_gamma   90.00
#
_symmetry.space_group_name_H-M   'P 1'
#
loop_
_entity.id
_entity.type
_entity.pdbx_description
1 polymer ?
#
loop_
_entity_poly.entity_id
_entity_poly.type
_entity_poly.pdbx_seq_one_letter_code
_entity_poly.pdbx_strand_id
1 'polypeptide(L)'
;MATLGTLKQALRQKCTAAKLPSTQPLSDAQYSAGFDILLQDLGWMTYQDFIIPQLSQLLASLVDSRRHISVLEIGPGPKSVLGYLSAPLRRGIRRYSAVEPRGLFATRLEKWVCPSSETESPLPCLESPPGIYQTSFNLDSDFTSSGTGTSRDDEKFDIILFCHSMYGMEPKRSFIERALEMLDDRLQGGMVVVFHRDGSLHLDGLVCHQTTCYPIGVTRVTDNEEVLDCFAPFIAGFIMLDIDMDKRVRAEWREVCRALGRRDEDHPDHLVFSSPDVMATFTRGATMLGELTAQVPLVSIQDKTIKNREARLHRPASIVRPTEILHVQKCVRWALKYKASLTVLGGGHSSHCVLPNVVSIDMAAFDQIHLHPVADDEAKFSSSSGSASDKLVVAGAGCNTGDIVRKTMAAGVIVPLGGRPSVGAGLWLQGGIGHLARKHGLSCDAVVGAVMVSAASGQVLYIGRVPSQFRPAGAVRPENEHDQLWGIKGGGTNFGIVISVIFKSYAAPKYSVRNWIVSLSDSQAARVKLSNFDELVARKLPRNCSADAYLYQDGAGKLQLGVTMYESSTTEPLSEVPASVVGTVLRPEDNTKVVDSVGLFDTELYMSGMHGGHGSGKTSSFKRCVFLKHIGGATVTNNLIAAMETRPPPLCYLHLLQGGGAITDVAADATAFGCRDWDFACVITGVWPRDQDATEVARSAVRWVYNVAMDLLPLSSGVYGADLGPDPRDTALAVKAFGSNRPRLARLKQVSDPFNVLAHACPLPKAPMEPKLIILVTGESCAGKDYCAEVWVSVFTTLCTHNNRALTACAISISDATKREYAATTGADLNRLLGDRAYKEQHRPALTEFFQDQVLQRPGLPEEHFLSVVHDAAALNVDVLLVTGMRDEAPVAALSHLVPDSKMLEVRVQASHETQRARHEGQLSEDKNGKSVDGTDHKDSKEGRLDVTALDCSPTSSSLIFDNDTTGDKAAKSFAEHYLLPFLNEDLQRLADMMRPVPDFPRPGIMFRHVLDIAQQPGGLATCTSLLQSHFLRDWTKVDVIACCEAGGFVYASALAARVDIPLALIREAGKLPPPTVSVIKSASHISSWASNDSSEKRIEMNRDLISKDSSVVVIDDVLATGKTLCAVLQLLVDEAGISAEDVTVMVVAEFPAHRGRKLLRRQGFGQVHIQSLVVLGGA
;
A
#
# COMPACT_ATOMS: atom_id res chain seq x y z
N MET A 1 21.71 -29.01 -2.06
CA MET A 1 21.52 -28.63 -3.48
C MET A 1 22.48 -27.51 -3.86
N ALA A 2 23.27 -27.63 -4.93
CA ALA A 2 24.11 -26.53 -5.43
C ALA A 2 23.28 -25.50 -6.24
N THR A 3 23.80 -24.28 -6.39
CA THR A 3 23.23 -23.30 -7.33
C THR A 3 23.72 -23.58 -8.76
N LEU A 4 23.01 -23.10 -9.78
CA LEU A 4 23.49 -23.17 -11.17
C LEU A 4 24.84 -22.47 -11.36
N GLY A 5 25.10 -21.34 -10.68
CA GLY A 5 26.42 -20.69 -10.70
C GLY A 5 27.53 -21.53 -10.07
N THR A 6 27.25 -22.18 -8.93
CA THR A 6 28.19 -23.13 -8.31
C THR A 6 28.47 -24.31 -9.23
N LEU A 7 27.43 -24.85 -9.88
CA LEU A 7 27.58 -25.91 -10.88
C LEU A 7 28.44 -25.44 -12.04
N LYS A 8 28.14 -24.28 -12.63
CA LYS A 8 28.92 -23.67 -13.72
C LYS A 8 30.39 -23.51 -13.35
N GLN A 9 30.68 -23.00 -12.16
CA GLN A 9 32.05 -22.84 -11.68
C GLN A 9 32.75 -24.20 -11.55
N ALA A 10 32.10 -25.20 -10.97
CA ALA A 10 32.66 -26.54 -10.79
C ALA A 10 32.94 -27.24 -12.14
N LEU A 11 32.00 -27.14 -13.10
CA LEU A 11 32.16 -27.66 -14.46
C LEU A 11 33.36 -27.01 -15.16
N ARG A 12 33.49 -25.67 -15.07
CA ARG A 12 34.62 -24.93 -15.66
C ARG A 12 35.95 -25.25 -14.98
N GLN A 13 35.97 -25.44 -13.66
CA GLN A 13 37.17 -25.74 -12.88
C GLN A 13 37.80 -27.08 -13.27
N LYS A 14 36.98 -28.10 -13.53
CA LYS A 14 37.45 -29.41 -14.01
C LYS A 14 38.24 -29.30 -15.31
N CYS A 15 37.88 -28.36 -16.19
CA CYS A 15 38.62 -28.10 -17.43
C CYS A 15 39.95 -27.38 -17.18
N THR A 16 40.03 -26.44 -16.23
CA THR A 16 41.28 -25.70 -15.92
C THR A 16 42.35 -26.56 -15.23
N ALA A 17 41.98 -27.60 -14.49
CA ALA A 17 42.92 -28.48 -13.79
C ALA A 17 43.71 -29.41 -14.74
N ALA A 18 43.23 -29.61 -15.98
CA ALA A 18 43.78 -30.58 -16.94
C ALA A 18 44.93 -30.04 -17.83
N LYS A 19 45.32 -28.75 -17.72
CA LYS A 19 46.38 -28.08 -18.54
C LYS A 19 46.42 -28.51 -20.04
N LEU A 20 45.49 -28.05 -20.91
CA LEU A 20 45.58 -27.82 -22.40
C LEU A 20 44.15 -27.83 -23.08
N PRO A 21 43.97 -27.52 -24.40
CA PRO A 21 43.71 -26.23 -25.08
C PRO A 21 42.32 -26.13 -25.81
N SER A 22 42.09 -25.02 -26.54
CA SER A 22 40.98 -24.65 -27.46
C SER A 22 39.55 -25.19 -27.17
N THR A 23 38.70 -24.34 -26.59
CA THR A 23 37.25 -24.52 -26.46
C THR A 23 36.50 -23.92 -27.65
N GLN A 24 35.36 -24.48 -28.04
CA GLN A 24 34.46 -23.88 -29.03
C GLN A 24 33.13 -23.45 -28.39
N PRO A 25 32.55 -22.29 -28.79
CA PRO A 25 31.20 -21.91 -28.41
C PRO A 25 30.16 -22.95 -28.89
N LEU A 26 29.06 -23.08 -28.16
CA LEU A 26 27.97 -23.98 -28.55
C LEU A 26 27.38 -23.61 -29.92
N SER A 27 27.08 -24.62 -30.73
CA SER A 27 26.27 -24.45 -31.94
C SER A 27 24.82 -24.08 -31.60
N ASP A 28 24.07 -23.53 -32.54
CA ASP A 28 22.67 -23.14 -32.32
C ASP A 28 21.79 -24.33 -31.90
N ALA A 29 22.02 -25.52 -32.47
CA ALA A 29 21.31 -26.74 -32.09
C ALA A 29 21.67 -27.21 -30.68
N GLN A 30 22.95 -27.16 -30.30
CA GLN A 30 23.41 -27.54 -28.95
C GLN A 30 22.88 -26.58 -27.88
N TYR A 31 22.90 -25.28 -28.17
CA TYR A 31 22.34 -24.27 -27.29
C TYR A 31 20.83 -24.45 -27.14
N SER A 32 20.10 -24.69 -28.24
CA SER A 32 18.65 -24.96 -28.21
C SER A 32 18.32 -26.16 -27.33
N ALA A 33 19.05 -27.28 -27.49
CA ALA A 33 18.80 -28.48 -26.70
C ALA A 33 18.99 -28.24 -25.19
N GLY A 34 20.07 -27.54 -24.81
CA GLY A 34 20.30 -27.17 -23.41
C GLY A 34 19.29 -26.16 -22.86
N PHE A 35 18.88 -25.18 -23.66
CA PHE A 35 17.88 -24.18 -23.30
C PHE A 35 16.49 -24.79 -23.11
N ASP A 36 16.10 -25.73 -23.98
CA ASP A 36 14.83 -26.45 -23.87
C ASP A 36 14.77 -27.27 -22.57
N ILE A 37 15.87 -27.93 -22.18
CA ILE A 37 15.99 -28.63 -20.88
C ILE A 37 15.85 -27.65 -19.71
N LEU A 38 16.43 -26.44 -19.81
CA LEU A 38 16.34 -25.43 -18.75
C LEU A 38 14.91 -24.89 -18.55
N LEU A 39 14.10 -24.87 -19.61
CA LEU A 39 12.73 -24.35 -19.59
C LEU A 39 11.64 -25.42 -19.34
N GLN A 40 11.99 -26.71 -19.34
CA GLN A 40 11.04 -27.77 -19.00
C GLN A 40 10.55 -27.70 -17.54
N ASP A 41 9.33 -28.20 -17.30
CA ASP A 41 8.67 -28.29 -16.00
C ASP A 41 8.73 -27.00 -15.16
N LEU A 42 9.56 -27.02 -14.10
CA LEU A 42 9.68 -25.96 -13.07
C LEU A 42 10.33 -24.67 -13.60
N GLY A 43 11.09 -24.74 -14.70
CA GLY A 43 11.70 -23.57 -15.33
C GLY A 43 10.67 -22.62 -15.94
N TRP A 44 9.57 -23.15 -16.46
CA TRP A 44 8.42 -22.39 -16.95
C TRP A 44 7.55 -21.83 -15.82
N MET A 45 7.37 -22.58 -14.72
CA MET A 45 6.62 -22.10 -13.55
C MET A 45 7.22 -20.81 -12.99
N THR A 46 8.53 -20.63 -13.05
CA THR A 46 9.17 -19.37 -12.63
C THR A 46 8.77 -18.18 -13.52
N TYR A 47 8.59 -18.39 -14.83
CA TYR A 47 8.04 -17.33 -15.70
C TYR A 47 6.59 -17.02 -15.34
N GLN A 48 5.78 -18.05 -15.14
CA GLN A 48 4.35 -17.94 -14.85
C GLN A 48 4.06 -17.31 -13.48
N ASP A 49 4.78 -17.73 -12.45
CA ASP A 49 4.49 -17.40 -11.05
C ASP A 49 5.25 -16.15 -10.59
N PHE A 50 6.34 -15.78 -11.27
CA PHE A 50 7.19 -14.65 -10.87
C PHE A 50 7.39 -13.61 -11.98
N ILE A 51 8.04 -13.95 -13.10
CA ILE A 51 8.43 -12.93 -14.10
C ILE A 51 7.20 -12.24 -14.71
N ILE A 52 6.21 -13.01 -15.17
CA ILE A 52 5.01 -12.47 -15.85
C ILE A 52 4.18 -11.58 -14.91
N PRO A 53 3.85 -11.98 -13.67
CA PRO A 53 3.13 -11.09 -12.74
C PRO A 53 3.88 -9.80 -12.43
N GLN A 54 5.19 -9.88 -12.19
CA GLN A 54 6.01 -8.72 -11.84
C GLN A 54 6.16 -7.76 -13.03
N LEU A 55 6.40 -8.29 -14.23
CA LEU A 55 6.46 -7.51 -15.46
C LEU A 55 5.10 -6.89 -15.79
N SER A 56 4.00 -7.62 -15.61
CA SER A 56 2.64 -7.10 -15.83
C SER A 56 2.34 -5.91 -14.93
N GLN A 57 2.71 -5.99 -13.65
CA GLN A 57 2.55 -4.88 -12.71
C GLN A 57 3.38 -3.66 -13.10
N LEU A 58 4.62 -3.87 -13.56
CA LEU A 58 5.50 -2.80 -14.02
C LEU A 58 4.91 -2.10 -15.26
N LEU A 59 4.46 -2.89 -16.24
CA LEU A 59 3.93 -2.40 -17.51
C LEU A 59 2.57 -1.74 -17.40
N ALA A 60 1.70 -2.17 -16.47
CA ALA A 60 0.40 -1.57 -16.26
C ALA A 60 0.51 -0.05 -16.02
N SER A 61 1.47 0.38 -15.19
CA SER A 61 1.69 1.81 -14.92
C SER A 61 2.07 2.61 -16.18
N LEU A 62 2.80 1.98 -17.11
CA LEU A 62 3.20 2.61 -18.37
C LEU A 62 2.05 2.66 -19.36
N VAL A 63 1.28 1.58 -19.49
CA VAL A 63 0.11 1.50 -20.39
C VAL A 63 -1.00 2.44 -19.95
N ASP A 64 -1.24 2.58 -18.65
CA ASP A 64 -2.23 3.54 -18.12
C ASP A 64 -1.85 4.99 -18.49
N SER A 65 -0.54 5.30 -18.49
CA SER A 65 -0.04 6.62 -18.87
C SER A 65 0.14 6.83 -20.39
N ARG A 66 0.20 5.75 -21.19
CA ARG A 66 0.61 5.79 -22.60
C ARG A 66 -0.14 4.79 -23.46
N ARG A 67 -0.68 5.24 -24.60
CA ARG A 67 -1.37 4.38 -25.57
C ARG A 67 -0.45 3.69 -26.59
N HIS A 68 0.81 4.11 -26.68
CA HIS A 68 1.82 3.58 -27.61
C HIS A 68 3.10 3.26 -26.84
N ILE A 69 3.49 1.98 -26.80
CA ILE A 69 4.72 1.51 -26.17
C ILE A 69 5.59 0.83 -27.22
N SER A 70 6.86 1.21 -27.24
CA SER A 70 7.91 0.58 -28.03
C SER A 70 8.85 -0.25 -27.17
N VAL A 71 9.09 -1.49 -27.58
CA VAL A 71 9.88 -2.46 -26.80
C VAL A 71 11.03 -3.04 -27.62
N LEU A 72 12.20 -3.15 -26.98
CA LEU A 72 13.35 -3.89 -27.46
C LEU A 72 13.62 -5.08 -26.52
N GLU A 73 13.62 -6.31 -27.05
CA GLU A 73 14.05 -7.48 -26.29
C GLU A 73 15.45 -7.95 -26.70
N ILE A 74 16.32 -8.21 -25.72
CA ILE A 74 17.70 -8.67 -25.91
C ILE A 74 17.78 -10.12 -25.43
N GLY A 75 18.05 -11.02 -26.38
CA GLY A 75 18.06 -12.47 -26.21
C GLY A 75 16.73 -13.03 -25.69
N PRO A 76 15.60 -12.81 -26.39
CA PRO A 76 14.30 -13.37 -26.01
C PRO A 76 14.20 -14.89 -26.24
N GLY A 77 15.10 -15.49 -27.02
CA GLY A 77 15.00 -16.89 -27.40
C GLY A 77 13.87 -17.12 -28.42
N PRO A 78 13.28 -18.33 -28.46
CA PRO A 78 12.32 -18.71 -29.51
C PRO A 78 10.93 -18.08 -29.37
N LYS A 79 10.57 -17.50 -28.21
CA LYS A 79 9.29 -16.85 -27.94
C LYS A 79 9.50 -15.65 -27.01
N SER A 80 8.81 -14.55 -27.26
CA SER A 80 8.87 -13.36 -26.40
C SER A 80 8.09 -13.57 -25.09
N VAL A 81 8.61 -13.03 -23.98
CA VAL A 81 7.88 -13.02 -22.69
C VAL A 81 6.62 -12.15 -22.78
N LEU A 82 6.61 -11.13 -23.66
CA LEU A 82 5.51 -10.18 -23.81
C LEU A 82 4.22 -10.82 -24.31
N GLY A 83 4.30 -11.89 -25.09
CA GLY A 83 3.09 -12.57 -25.60
C GLY A 83 2.29 -13.31 -24.53
N TYR A 84 2.85 -13.47 -23.32
CA TYR A 84 2.17 -14.08 -22.16
C TYR A 84 1.53 -13.07 -21.22
N LEU A 85 1.65 -11.77 -21.53
CA LEU A 85 0.99 -10.71 -20.78
C LEU A 85 -0.53 -10.68 -21.02
N SER A 86 -1.26 -10.00 -20.14
CA SER A 86 -2.70 -9.79 -20.31
C SER A 86 -3.03 -9.04 -21.61
N ALA A 87 -4.23 -9.27 -22.16
CA ALA A 87 -4.64 -8.67 -23.43
C ALA A 87 -4.54 -7.13 -23.48
N PRO A 88 -4.89 -6.36 -22.43
CA PRO A 88 -4.71 -4.91 -22.43
C PRO A 88 -3.25 -4.48 -22.59
N LEU A 89 -2.33 -5.15 -21.89
CA LEU A 89 -0.89 -4.85 -21.98
C LEU A 89 -0.34 -5.18 -23.37
N ARG A 90 -0.73 -6.34 -23.94
CA ARG A 90 -0.31 -6.74 -25.29
C ARG A 90 -0.79 -5.77 -26.37
N ARG A 91 -1.99 -5.19 -26.21
CA ARG A 91 -2.53 -4.18 -27.14
C ARG A 91 -1.84 -2.80 -27.01
N GLY A 92 -1.23 -2.51 -25.86
CA GLY A 92 -0.45 -1.28 -25.65
C GLY A 92 0.89 -1.27 -26.39
N ILE A 93 1.42 -2.44 -26.74
CA ILE A 93 2.67 -2.59 -27.49
C ILE A 93 2.40 -2.35 -28.97
N ARG A 94 3.00 -1.28 -29.51
CA ARG A 94 2.79 -0.82 -30.89
C ARG A 94 4.02 -1.00 -31.77
N ARG A 95 5.21 -1.06 -31.17
CA ARG A 95 6.46 -1.35 -31.86
C ARG A 95 7.26 -2.39 -31.08
N TYR A 96 7.78 -3.39 -31.76
CA TYR A 96 8.54 -4.48 -31.16
C TYR A 96 9.80 -4.78 -31.99
N SER A 97 10.94 -4.78 -31.32
CA SER A 97 12.23 -5.16 -31.88
C SER A 97 12.91 -6.19 -30.98
N ALA A 98 13.71 -7.08 -31.56
CA ALA A 98 14.45 -8.10 -30.82
C ALA A 98 15.87 -8.27 -31.36
N VAL A 99 16.85 -8.38 -30.46
CA VAL A 99 18.23 -8.75 -30.78
C VAL A 99 18.46 -10.18 -30.31
N GLU A 100 18.54 -11.12 -31.26
CA GLU A 100 18.73 -12.54 -30.98
C GLU A 100 19.90 -13.08 -31.80
N PRO A 101 21.08 -13.30 -31.20
CA PRO A 101 22.28 -13.70 -31.92
C PRO A 101 22.19 -15.09 -32.55
N ARG A 102 21.25 -15.94 -32.13
CA ARG A 102 21.08 -17.32 -32.62
C ARG A 102 20.08 -17.37 -33.77
N GLY A 103 20.53 -17.76 -34.96
CA GLY A 103 19.70 -17.76 -36.17
C GLY A 103 18.47 -18.67 -36.07
N LEU A 104 18.60 -19.82 -35.41
CA LEU A 104 17.48 -20.74 -35.17
C LEU A 104 16.39 -20.09 -34.30
N PHE A 105 16.77 -19.35 -33.25
CA PHE A 105 15.84 -18.70 -32.34
C PHE A 105 15.20 -17.47 -32.97
N ALA A 106 15.97 -16.64 -33.68
CA ALA A 106 15.45 -15.52 -34.44
C ALA A 106 14.37 -15.97 -35.44
N THR A 107 14.61 -17.06 -36.18
CA THR A 107 13.65 -17.61 -37.15
C THR A 107 12.38 -18.14 -36.45
N ARG A 108 12.52 -18.81 -35.29
CA ARG A 108 11.38 -19.30 -34.51
C ARG A 108 10.56 -18.16 -33.90
N LEU A 109 11.22 -17.13 -33.40
CA LEU A 109 10.60 -15.93 -32.86
C LEU A 109 9.81 -15.18 -33.92
N GLU A 110 10.39 -15.01 -35.12
CA GLU A 110 9.72 -14.34 -36.25
C GLU A 110 8.42 -15.05 -36.65
N LYS A 111 8.48 -16.38 -36.80
CA LYS A 111 7.28 -17.20 -37.08
C LYS A 111 6.25 -17.15 -35.96
N TRP A 112 6.68 -16.96 -34.72
CA TRP A 112 5.78 -16.93 -33.57
C TRP A 112 5.09 -15.57 -33.40
N VAL A 113 5.80 -14.45 -33.64
CA VAL A 113 5.20 -13.09 -33.62
C VAL A 113 4.29 -12.88 -34.84
N CYS A 114 4.69 -13.39 -36.01
CA CYS A 114 3.94 -13.31 -37.26
C CYS A 114 3.51 -14.72 -37.73
N PRO A 115 2.49 -15.32 -37.09
CA PRO A 115 2.00 -16.65 -37.49
C PRO A 115 1.39 -16.62 -38.90
N SER A 116 1.66 -17.65 -39.69
CA SER A 116 1.18 -17.79 -41.08
C SER A 116 -0.22 -18.41 -41.22
N SER A 117 -0.93 -18.67 -40.11
CA SER A 117 -2.26 -19.33 -40.03
C SER A 117 -3.29 -18.44 -39.31
N GLU A 118 -4.57 -18.85 -39.26
CA GLU A 118 -5.70 -18.14 -38.59
C GLU A 118 -5.55 -17.91 -37.07
N THR A 119 -4.37 -18.19 -36.49
CA THR A 119 -4.09 -17.97 -35.07
C THR A 119 -3.81 -16.49 -34.81
N GLU A 120 -4.46 -15.90 -33.82
CA GLU A 120 -4.25 -14.50 -33.43
C GLU A 120 -2.78 -14.24 -33.06
N SER A 121 -2.18 -13.16 -33.59
CA SER A 121 -0.81 -12.79 -33.26
C SER A 121 -0.67 -12.53 -31.75
N PRO A 122 0.41 -12.99 -31.10
CA PRO A 122 0.65 -12.70 -29.69
C PRO A 122 0.76 -11.20 -29.41
N LEU A 123 1.17 -10.38 -30.39
CA LEU A 123 1.22 -8.93 -30.32
C LEU A 123 0.31 -8.32 -31.41
N PRO A 124 -1.01 -8.24 -31.17
CA PRO A 124 -2.00 -8.00 -32.23
C PRO A 124 -2.05 -6.55 -32.76
N CYS A 125 -1.26 -5.63 -32.18
CA CYS A 125 -1.42 -4.19 -32.33
C CYS A 125 -0.18 -3.48 -32.89
N LEU A 126 0.76 -4.24 -33.47
CA LEU A 126 2.00 -3.70 -34.04
C LEU A 126 1.71 -2.82 -35.28
N GLU A 127 2.29 -1.63 -35.30
CA GLU A 127 2.15 -0.66 -36.40
C GLU A 127 3.08 -0.96 -37.58
N SER A 128 4.17 -1.68 -37.32
CA SER A 128 5.15 -2.14 -38.31
C SER A 128 5.53 -3.60 -38.07
N PRO A 129 6.07 -4.31 -39.08
CA PRO A 129 6.63 -5.65 -38.88
C PRO A 129 7.68 -5.66 -37.76
N PRO A 130 7.78 -6.76 -36.98
CA PRO A 130 8.75 -6.84 -35.89
C PRO A 130 10.18 -6.79 -36.42
N GLY A 131 11.04 -5.97 -35.81
CA GLY A 131 12.46 -5.89 -36.18
C GLY A 131 13.28 -6.96 -35.47
N ILE A 132 13.50 -8.11 -36.10
CA ILE A 132 14.28 -9.22 -35.50
C ILE A 132 15.70 -9.23 -36.09
N TYR A 133 16.69 -8.94 -35.25
CA TYR A 133 18.09 -8.77 -35.66
C TYR A 133 18.94 -9.96 -35.20
N GLN A 134 19.53 -10.67 -36.17
CA GLN A 134 20.43 -11.80 -35.96
C GLN A 134 21.87 -11.34 -35.64
N THR A 135 22.04 -10.65 -34.52
CA THR A 135 23.32 -10.10 -34.08
C THR A 135 23.44 -10.15 -32.56
N SER A 136 24.67 -10.03 -32.05
CA SER A 136 24.91 -9.88 -30.61
C SER A 136 24.77 -8.41 -30.23
N PHE A 137 24.20 -8.15 -29.05
CA PHE A 137 24.19 -6.82 -28.47
C PHE A 137 25.61 -6.49 -27.95
N ASN A 138 26.42 -5.78 -28.74
CA ASN A 138 27.82 -5.45 -28.42
C ASN A 138 27.99 -3.98 -28.02
N LEU A 139 29.09 -3.66 -27.33
CA LEU A 139 29.41 -2.28 -26.89
C LEU A 139 29.99 -1.40 -28.01
N ASP A 140 30.61 -2.00 -29.04
CA ASP A 140 31.32 -1.28 -30.11
C ASP A 140 30.65 -1.39 -31.49
N SER A 141 29.59 -2.18 -31.63
CA SER A 141 28.95 -2.36 -32.94
C SER A 141 27.99 -1.22 -33.26
N ASP A 142 28.27 -0.50 -34.33
CA ASP A 142 27.25 0.21 -35.10
C ASP A 142 26.23 -0.85 -35.59
N PHE A 143 24.93 -0.61 -35.44
CA PHE A 143 23.89 -1.49 -35.99
C PHE A 143 23.84 -1.39 -37.54
N THR A 144 24.91 -1.79 -38.24
CA THR A 144 24.97 -1.80 -39.70
C THR A 144 24.56 -3.17 -40.23
N SER A 145 23.33 -3.30 -40.74
CA SER A 145 23.04 -4.27 -41.80
C SER A 145 23.22 -3.58 -43.16
N SER A 146 23.95 -4.22 -44.06
CA SER A 146 24.05 -3.87 -45.47
C SER A 146 22.66 -3.65 -46.09
N GLY A 147 22.34 -2.41 -46.47
CA GLY A 147 21.15 -2.09 -47.27
C GLY A 147 20.34 -0.93 -46.70
N THR A 148 20.37 0.19 -47.44
CA THR A 148 19.62 1.46 -47.25
C THR A 148 20.02 2.31 -46.04
N GLY A 149 20.58 3.48 -46.35
CA GLY A 149 21.22 4.37 -45.40
C GLY A 149 20.24 5.18 -44.55
N THR A 150 20.26 4.88 -43.26
CA THR A 150 20.05 5.81 -42.14
C THR A 150 20.84 5.23 -40.98
N SER A 151 21.72 6.00 -40.33
CA SER A 151 22.44 5.58 -39.12
C SER A 151 21.41 5.23 -38.03
N ARG A 152 21.37 3.96 -37.61
CA ARG A 152 20.33 3.41 -36.71
C ARG A 152 20.56 3.68 -35.21
N ASP A 153 21.60 4.45 -34.85
CA ASP A 153 21.84 4.87 -33.45
C ASP A 153 20.77 5.84 -32.89
N ASP A 154 19.87 6.33 -33.74
CA ASP A 154 18.74 7.19 -33.35
C ASP A 154 17.45 6.44 -32.94
N GLU A 155 17.41 5.09 -33.01
CA GLU A 155 16.24 4.35 -32.56
C GLU A 155 16.14 4.30 -31.02
N LYS A 156 15.26 5.15 -30.48
CA LYS A 156 14.92 5.18 -29.05
C LYS A 156 13.77 4.22 -28.73
N PHE A 157 13.77 3.63 -27.53
CA PHE A 157 12.72 2.71 -27.05
C PHE A 157 12.14 3.17 -25.72
N ASP A 158 10.91 2.76 -25.41
CA ASP A 158 10.32 2.99 -24.09
C ASP A 158 10.79 1.95 -23.08
N ILE A 159 10.93 0.70 -23.54
CA ILE A 159 11.25 -0.44 -22.69
C ILE A 159 12.32 -1.29 -23.36
N ILE A 160 13.35 -1.67 -22.61
CA ILE A 160 14.38 -2.59 -23.06
C ILE A 160 14.47 -3.74 -22.07
N LEU A 161 14.31 -4.97 -22.55
CA LEU A 161 14.27 -6.18 -21.73
C LEU A 161 15.50 -7.05 -22.00
N PHE A 162 16.25 -7.43 -20.96
CA PHE A 162 17.25 -8.49 -21.03
C PHE A 162 16.61 -9.78 -20.52
N CYS A 163 16.15 -10.63 -21.45
CA CYS A 163 15.27 -11.76 -21.12
C CYS A 163 16.01 -12.97 -20.53
N HIS A 164 17.18 -13.27 -21.07
CA HIS A 164 18.05 -14.37 -20.62
C HIS A 164 19.55 -14.03 -20.74
N SER A 165 19.88 -12.82 -21.22
CA SER A 165 21.08 -12.56 -22.02
C SER A 165 21.99 -11.52 -21.39
N MET A 166 22.44 -11.77 -20.15
CA MET A 166 23.69 -11.16 -19.70
C MET A 166 24.81 -12.19 -19.57
N TYR A 167 24.55 -13.45 -19.93
CA TYR A 167 25.59 -14.49 -19.93
C TYR A 167 26.61 -14.21 -21.04
N GLY A 168 27.86 -13.99 -20.64
CA GLY A 168 28.94 -13.64 -21.56
C GLY A 168 29.09 -12.13 -21.82
N MET A 169 28.23 -11.30 -21.23
CA MET A 169 28.34 -9.84 -21.24
C MET A 169 29.10 -9.37 -20.00
N GLU A 170 30.38 -9.03 -20.14
CA GLU A 170 31.21 -8.52 -19.06
C GLU A 170 32.02 -7.30 -19.51
N PRO A 171 32.06 -6.20 -18.72
CA PRO A 171 31.31 -5.99 -17.49
C PRO A 171 29.83 -5.71 -17.76
N LYS A 172 28.93 -6.38 -17.03
CA LYS A 172 27.46 -6.25 -17.18
C LYS A 172 26.97 -4.80 -17.14
N ARG A 173 27.59 -3.96 -16.32
CA ARG A 173 27.26 -2.53 -16.16
C ARG A 173 27.24 -1.78 -17.50
N SER A 174 28.26 -1.97 -18.34
CA SER A 174 28.39 -1.20 -19.59
C SER A 174 27.28 -1.50 -20.60
N PHE A 175 26.76 -2.72 -20.61
CA PHE A 175 25.64 -3.10 -21.47
C PHE A 175 24.32 -2.47 -20.99
N ILE A 176 24.14 -2.34 -19.67
CA ILE A 176 22.98 -1.63 -19.11
C ILE A 176 23.09 -0.14 -19.39
N GLU A 177 24.27 0.47 -19.24
CA GLU A 177 24.50 1.88 -19.59
C GLU A 177 24.16 2.16 -21.06
N ARG A 178 24.64 1.32 -21.99
CA ARG A 178 24.26 1.42 -23.41
C ARG A 178 22.76 1.28 -23.63
N ALA A 179 22.09 0.35 -22.93
CA ALA A 179 20.63 0.23 -23.00
C ALA A 179 19.92 1.49 -22.46
N LEU A 180 20.42 2.09 -21.38
CA LEU A 180 19.85 3.33 -20.83
C LEU A 180 19.95 4.51 -21.82
N GLU A 181 21.03 4.60 -22.60
CA GLU A 181 21.20 5.59 -23.67
C GLU A 181 20.20 5.42 -24.82
N MET A 182 19.75 4.19 -25.05
CA MET A 182 18.73 3.86 -26.07
C MET A 182 17.29 4.15 -25.60
N LEU A 183 17.07 4.59 -24.36
CA LEU A 183 15.73 5.00 -23.92
C LEU A 183 15.33 6.37 -24.53
N ASP A 184 14.06 6.58 -24.86
CA ASP A 184 13.59 7.87 -25.41
C ASP A 184 13.62 9.01 -24.38
N ASP A 185 14.34 10.07 -24.71
CA ASP A 185 14.54 11.28 -23.89
C ASP A 185 13.31 12.19 -23.83
N ARG A 186 12.43 12.11 -24.82
CA ARG A 186 11.25 12.99 -24.90
C ARG A 186 10.17 12.61 -23.88
N LEU A 187 10.26 11.43 -23.27
CA LEU A 187 9.15 10.81 -22.54
C LEU A 187 9.60 10.30 -21.15
N GLN A 188 9.13 10.94 -20.07
CA GLN A 188 9.44 10.49 -18.70
C GLN A 188 8.92 9.08 -18.41
N GLY A 189 9.80 8.15 -18.01
CA GLY A 189 9.41 6.82 -17.52
C GLY A 189 9.94 5.62 -18.31
N GLY A 190 10.84 5.81 -19.29
CA GLY A 190 11.49 4.68 -19.95
C GLY A 190 12.29 3.80 -18.99
N MET A 191 12.32 2.49 -19.25
CA MET A 191 12.89 1.50 -18.34
C MET A 191 13.75 0.44 -19.05
N VAL A 192 14.84 0.05 -18.41
CA VAL A 192 15.59 -1.16 -18.74
C VAL A 192 15.27 -2.20 -17.67
N VAL A 193 14.84 -3.40 -18.08
CA VAL A 193 14.52 -4.50 -17.17
C VAL A 193 15.45 -5.66 -17.44
N VAL A 194 16.05 -6.20 -16.39
CA VAL A 194 17.00 -7.31 -16.46
C VAL A 194 16.43 -8.50 -15.69
N PHE A 195 16.20 -9.61 -16.39
CA PHE A 195 15.93 -10.90 -15.77
C PHE A 195 17.27 -11.62 -15.59
N HIS A 196 17.74 -11.66 -14.35
CA HIS A 196 18.96 -12.35 -13.99
C HIS A 196 18.65 -13.66 -13.29
N ARG A 197 19.06 -14.74 -13.94
CA ARG A 197 19.24 -16.05 -13.33
C ARG A 197 20.69 -16.14 -12.91
N ASP A 198 20.94 -16.59 -11.68
CA ASP A 198 22.27 -16.81 -11.07
C ASP A 198 22.71 -15.80 -9.99
N GLY A 199 22.17 -15.95 -8.78
CA GLY A 199 22.69 -15.28 -7.58
C GLY A 199 22.58 -13.75 -7.60
N SER A 200 23.46 -13.05 -6.88
CA SER A 200 23.39 -11.59 -6.74
C SER A 200 23.90 -10.87 -8.00
N LEU A 201 23.01 -10.17 -8.70
CA LEU A 201 23.36 -9.28 -9.81
C LEU A 201 24.21 -8.11 -9.28
N HIS A 202 25.49 -8.05 -9.67
CA HIS A 202 26.40 -6.96 -9.29
C HIS A 202 26.62 -6.02 -10.46
N LEU A 203 26.36 -4.72 -10.25
CA LEU A 203 26.37 -3.71 -11.30
C LEU A 203 27.23 -2.48 -10.98
N ASP A 204 28.26 -2.66 -10.14
CA ASP A 204 29.33 -1.68 -9.90
C ASP A 204 28.87 -0.22 -9.71
N GLY A 205 27.81 -0.01 -8.90
CA GLY A 205 27.32 1.32 -8.53
C GLY A 205 26.11 1.83 -9.31
N LEU A 206 25.55 1.05 -10.25
CA LEU A 206 24.23 1.37 -10.82
C LEU A 206 23.14 1.23 -9.75
N VAL A 207 22.24 2.21 -9.69
CA VAL A 207 21.12 2.21 -8.75
C VAL A 207 19.87 1.60 -9.40
N CYS A 208 19.33 0.56 -8.77
CA CYS A 208 18.06 -0.02 -9.16
C CYS A 208 16.89 0.92 -8.84
N HIS A 209 16.00 1.11 -9.82
CA HIS A 209 14.68 1.69 -9.60
C HIS A 209 13.83 0.74 -8.73
N GLN A 210 13.76 -0.53 -9.13
CA GLN A 210 13.07 -1.59 -8.42
C GLN A 210 13.85 -2.90 -8.55
N THR A 211 13.77 -3.76 -7.53
CA THR A 211 14.31 -5.12 -7.60
C THR A 211 13.36 -6.07 -6.90
N THR A 212 13.03 -7.18 -7.56
CA THR A 212 12.26 -8.28 -6.98
C THR A 212 13.03 -9.57 -7.16
N CYS A 213 12.92 -10.47 -6.19
CA CYS A 213 13.67 -11.71 -6.15
C CYS A 213 12.72 -12.90 -5.95
N TYR A 214 13.03 -14.02 -6.60
CA TYR A 214 12.39 -15.31 -6.43
C TYR A 214 13.41 -16.32 -5.88
N PRO A 215 13.63 -16.34 -4.55
CA PRO A 215 14.74 -17.07 -3.94
C PRO A 215 14.57 -18.60 -3.95
N ILE A 216 13.36 -19.10 -4.25
CA ILE A 216 13.02 -20.53 -4.27
C ILE A 216 13.06 -21.13 -5.68
N GLY A 217 13.51 -20.38 -6.69
CA GLY A 217 13.65 -20.91 -8.04
C GLY A 217 14.53 -22.16 -8.07
N VAL A 218 14.07 -23.16 -8.82
CA VAL A 218 14.75 -24.44 -9.00
C VAL A 218 14.71 -24.87 -10.46
N THR A 219 15.79 -25.53 -10.89
CA THR A 219 15.90 -26.16 -12.20
C THR A 219 16.00 -27.66 -12.00
N ARG A 220 15.08 -28.40 -12.60
CA ARG A 220 15.07 -29.87 -12.59
C ARG A 220 15.63 -30.38 -13.92
N VAL A 221 16.46 -31.40 -13.87
CA VAL A 221 17.04 -32.07 -15.04
C VAL A 221 17.03 -33.57 -14.82
N THR A 222 16.66 -34.35 -15.83
CA THR A 222 16.65 -35.82 -15.75
C THR A 222 18.08 -36.36 -15.60
N ASP A 223 18.30 -37.29 -14.68
CA ASP A 223 19.59 -37.97 -14.44
C ASP A 223 19.79 -39.10 -15.46
N ASN A 224 19.92 -38.74 -16.73
CA ASN A 224 20.33 -39.67 -17.78
C ASN A 224 21.51 -39.08 -18.58
N GLU A 225 22.27 -39.94 -19.25
CA GLU A 225 23.52 -39.52 -19.90
C GLU A 225 23.27 -38.52 -21.03
N GLU A 226 22.26 -38.76 -21.86
CA GLU A 226 21.94 -37.92 -23.04
C GLU A 226 21.53 -36.49 -22.65
N VAL A 227 20.68 -36.35 -21.63
CA VAL A 227 20.21 -35.05 -21.12
C VAL A 227 21.34 -34.32 -20.41
N LEU A 228 22.14 -35.00 -19.59
CA LEU A 228 23.28 -34.37 -18.91
C LEU A 228 24.37 -33.93 -19.89
N ASP A 229 24.58 -34.69 -20.97
CA ASP A 229 25.49 -34.32 -22.05
C ASP A 229 24.98 -33.11 -22.86
N CYS A 230 23.70 -32.78 -22.81
CA CYS A 230 23.17 -31.51 -23.35
C CYS A 230 23.22 -30.37 -22.31
N PHE A 231 22.88 -30.68 -21.06
CA PHE A 231 22.75 -29.71 -19.97
C PHE A 231 24.10 -29.16 -19.48
N ALA A 232 25.09 -30.02 -19.23
CA ALA A 232 26.36 -29.58 -18.65
C ALA A 232 27.15 -28.63 -19.59
N PRO A 233 27.29 -28.91 -20.91
CA PRO A 233 27.90 -27.96 -21.83
C PRO A 233 27.14 -26.64 -21.96
N PHE A 234 25.81 -26.69 -21.89
CA PHE A 234 24.97 -25.50 -21.87
C PHE A 234 25.27 -24.60 -20.65
N ILE A 235 25.33 -25.18 -19.45
CA ILE A 235 25.68 -24.45 -18.22
C ILE A 235 27.13 -23.95 -18.24
N ALA A 236 28.07 -24.76 -18.75
CA ALA A 236 29.48 -24.38 -18.89
C ALA A 236 29.69 -23.26 -19.94
N GLY A 237 28.90 -23.29 -21.02
CA GLY A 237 28.88 -22.32 -22.12
C GLY A 237 29.79 -22.69 -23.30
N PHE A 238 30.37 -23.90 -23.34
CA PHE A 238 31.27 -24.34 -24.41
C PHE A 238 31.35 -25.87 -24.50
N ILE A 239 31.95 -26.35 -25.58
CA ILE A 239 32.37 -27.75 -25.78
C ILE A 239 33.88 -27.81 -26.09
N MET A 240 34.46 -29.01 -26.00
CA MET A 240 35.86 -29.23 -26.37
C MET A 240 35.98 -29.48 -27.88
N LEU A 241 37.01 -28.91 -28.52
CA LEU A 241 37.26 -29.09 -29.95
C LEU A 241 37.71 -30.52 -30.31
N ASP A 242 38.43 -31.18 -29.41
CA ASP A 242 38.88 -32.56 -29.58
C ASP A 242 37.79 -33.54 -29.13
N ILE A 243 37.39 -34.45 -30.01
CA ILE A 243 36.26 -35.38 -29.81
C ILE A 243 36.50 -36.36 -28.66
N ASP A 244 37.72 -36.88 -28.53
CA ASP A 244 38.04 -37.87 -27.50
C ASP A 244 38.15 -37.21 -26.12
N MET A 245 38.64 -35.96 -26.09
CA MET A 245 38.63 -35.14 -24.87
C MET A 245 37.23 -34.66 -24.49
N ASP A 246 36.39 -34.29 -25.46
CA ASP A 246 35.00 -33.89 -25.21
C ASP A 246 34.23 -35.03 -24.54
N LYS A 247 34.41 -36.27 -25.00
CA LYS A 247 33.85 -37.47 -24.35
C LYS A 247 34.32 -37.65 -22.90
N ARG A 248 35.62 -37.45 -22.63
CA ARG A 248 36.17 -37.55 -21.26
C ARG A 248 35.63 -36.44 -20.35
N VAL A 249 35.63 -35.20 -20.82
CA VAL A 249 35.12 -34.04 -20.06
C VAL A 249 33.64 -34.18 -19.77
N ARG A 250 32.84 -34.65 -20.73
CA ARG A 250 31.41 -34.94 -20.51
C ARG A 250 31.18 -36.01 -19.44
N ALA A 251 32.00 -37.06 -19.42
CA ALA A 251 31.92 -38.07 -18.36
C ALA A 251 32.21 -37.46 -16.97
N GLU A 252 33.23 -36.61 -16.85
CA GLU A 252 33.50 -35.90 -15.59
C GLU A 252 32.39 -34.90 -15.22
N TRP A 253 31.85 -34.18 -16.20
CA TRP A 253 30.76 -33.23 -16.00
C TRP A 253 29.47 -33.91 -15.50
N ARG A 254 29.15 -35.12 -16.00
CA ARG A 254 28.05 -35.94 -15.48
C ARG A 254 28.22 -36.23 -13.99
N GLU A 255 29.42 -36.63 -13.58
CA GLU A 255 29.72 -36.87 -12.16
C GLU A 255 29.63 -35.60 -11.30
N VAL A 256 30.06 -34.44 -11.82
CA VAL A 256 29.89 -33.16 -11.14
C VAL A 256 28.41 -32.80 -10.99
N CYS A 257 27.60 -32.98 -12.03
CA CYS A 257 26.15 -32.75 -11.97
C CYS A 257 25.50 -33.63 -10.89
N ARG A 258 25.83 -34.93 -10.86
CA ARG A 258 25.29 -35.87 -9.85
C ARG A 258 25.76 -35.55 -8.44
N ALA A 259 27.02 -35.14 -8.27
CA ALA A 259 27.57 -34.79 -6.97
C ALA A 259 26.98 -33.49 -6.39
N LEU A 260 26.64 -32.53 -7.23
CA LEU A 260 26.15 -31.21 -6.82
C LEU A 260 24.61 -31.08 -6.86
N GLY A 261 23.95 -31.88 -7.69
CA GLY A 261 22.49 -31.98 -7.80
C GLY A 261 21.87 -32.72 -6.62
N ARG A 262 20.65 -32.32 -6.23
CA ARG A 262 19.85 -33.08 -5.26
C ARG A 262 18.89 -33.99 -6.01
N ARG A 263 18.76 -35.25 -5.60
CA ARG A 263 17.67 -36.11 -6.10
C ARG A 263 16.34 -35.69 -5.52
N ASP A 264 15.34 -35.56 -6.37
CA ASP A 264 13.98 -35.26 -5.95
C ASP A 264 13.37 -36.48 -5.24
N GLU A 265 12.65 -36.27 -4.14
CA GLU A 265 12.01 -37.36 -3.38
C GLU A 265 10.81 -37.92 -4.12
N ASP A 266 10.08 -37.07 -4.84
CA ASP A 266 8.91 -37.46 -5.64
C ASP A 266 9.31 -37.99 -7.03
N HIS A 267 10.52 -37.65 -7.49
CA HIS A 267 11.04 -38.04 -8.81
C HIS A 267 12.55 -38.40 -8.73
N PRO A 268 12.90 -39.61 -8.24
CA PRO A 268 14.29 -39.99 -7.94
C PRO A 268 15.22 -40.02 -9.15
N ASP A 269 14.66 -40.05 -10.36
CA ASP A 269 15.37 -40.00 -11.64
C ASP A 269 15.74 -38.58 -12.10
N HIS A 270 15.52 -37.57 -11.26
CA HIS A 270 15.83 -36.18 -11.56
C HIS A 270 16.82 -35.58 -10.57
N LEU A 271 17.71 -34.73 -11.08
CA LEU A 271 18.57 -33.83 -10.32
C LEU A 271 17.93 -32.45 -10.27
N VAL A 272 17.94 -31.83 -9.10
CA VAL A 272 17.44 -30.48 -8.87
C VAL A 272 18.61 -29.58 -8.48
N PHE A 273 18.65 -28.38 -9.06
CA PHE A 273 19.59 -27.30 -8.77
C PHE A 273 18.85 -26.03 -8.36
N SER A 274 19.45 -25.24 -7.48
CA SER A 274 18.88 -23.94 -7.10
C SER A 274 19.19 -22.89 -8.17
N SER A 275 18.17 -22.16 -8.59
CA SER A 275 18.23 -21.11 -9.60
C SER A 275 17.38 -19.92 -9.16
N PRO A 276 17.84 -19.12 -8.19
CA PRO A 276 17.12 -17.91 -7.81
C PRO A 276 17.08 -16.94 -9.00
N ASP A 277 15.90 -16.36 -9.23
CA ASP A 277 15.67 -15.36 -10.27
C ASP A 277 15.56 -13.97 -9.63
N VAL A 278 16.12 -12.96 -10.32
CA VAL A 278 16.03 -11.56 -9.93
C VAL A 278 15.52 -10.78 -11.13
N MET A 279 14.51 -9.94 -10.91
CA MET A 279 14.09 -8.92 -11.86
C MET A 279 14.55 -7.57 -11.35
N ALA A 280 15.51 -6.94 -12.04
CA ALA A 280 16.02 -5.62 -11.71
C ALA A 280 15.60 -4.61 -12.77
N THR A 281 15.06 -3.48 -12.34
CA THR A 281 14.60 -2.40 -13.22
C THR A 281 15.46 -1.16 -13.02
N PHE A 282 15.84 -0.53 -14.12
CA PHE A 282 16.66 0.68 -14.17
C PHE A 282 15.94 1.75 -14.98
N THR A 283 16.13 2.99 -14.57
CA THR A 283 15.75 4.19 -15.34
C THR A 283 17.02 4.96 -15.65
N ARG A 284 16.94 6.01 -16.48
CA ARG A 284 18.09 6.90 -16.75
C ARG A 284 18.74 7.47 -15.47
N GLY A 285 18.00 7.54 -14.36
CA GLY A 285 18.54 7.95 -13.06
C GLY A 285 19.56 6.97 -12.44
N ALA A 286 19.67 5.73 -12.95
CA ALA A 286 20.53 4.69 -12.38
C ALA A 286 22.02 5.05 -12.35
N THR A 287 22.49 5.91 -13.26
CA THR A 287 23.89 6.36 -13.36
C THR A 287 24.18 7.62 -12.52
N MET A 288 23.15 8.22 -11.91
CA MET A 288 23.24 9.53 -11.25
C MET A 288 23.67 9.47 -9.77
N LEU A 289 24.19 8.31 -9.32
CA LEU A 289 24.70 8.12 -7.96
C LEU A 289 25.82 9.12 -7.61
N GLY A 290 26.66 9.48 -8.59
CA GLY A 290 27.75 10.44 -8.40
C GLY A 290 27.30 11.81 -7.87
N GLU A 291 26.09 12.27 -8.23
CA GLU A 291 25.56 13.54 -7.70
C GLU A 291 25.29 13.49 -6.20
N LEU A 292 24.88 12.33 -5.68
CA LEU A 292 24.59 12.14 -4.27
C LEU A 292 25.88 11.94 -3.46
N THR A 293 26.77 11.08 -3.95
CA THR A 293 28.02 10.73 -3.24
C THR A 293 29.01 11.88 -3.17
N ALA A 294 28.92 12.86 -4.07
CA ALA A 294 29.65 14.13 -3.98
C ALA A 294 29.17 15.03 -2.82
N GLN A 295 27.95 14.83 -2.32
CA GLN A 295 27.30 15.72 -1.35
C GLN A 295 27.09 15.10 0.03
N VAL A 296 27.23 13.78 0.17
CA VAL A 296 26.98 13.05 1.41
C VAL A 296 28.15 12.09 1.67
N PRO A 297 28.68 12.03 2.90
CA PRO A 297 29.78 11.14 3.23
C PRO A 297 29.48 9.68 2.94
N LEU A 298 30.50 8.93 2.48
CA LEU A 298 30.40 7.51 2.17
C LEU A 298 30.99 6.64 3.27
N VAL A 299 30.55 5.38 3.30
CA VAL A 299 31.07 4.36 4.20
C VAL A 299 31.27 3.06 3.42
N SER A 300 32.43 2.43 3.57
CA SER A 300 32.62 1.08 3.06
C SER A 300 31.78 0.09 3.85
N ILE A 301 31.13 -0.85 3.16
CA ILE A 301 30.40 -1.94 3.81
C ILE A 301 31.31 -2.76 4.75
N GLN A 302 32.62 -2.82 4.47
CA GLN A 302 33.60 -3.52 5.31
C GLN A 302 33.82 -2.81 6.65
N ASP A 303 33.68 -1.48 6.67
CA ASP A 303 33.85 -0.66 7.88
C ASP A 303 32.58 -0.61 8.73
N LYS A 304 31.46 -1.17 8.23
CA LYS A 304 30.17 -1.15 8.90
C LYS A 304 29.82 -2.51 9.51
N THR A 305 29.49 -2.49 10.81
CA THR A 305 28.95 -3.66 11.48
C THR A 305 27.46 -3.84 11.15
N ILE A 306 27.14 -4.67 10.16
CA ILE A 306 25.76 -5.10 9.85
C ILE A 306 25.48 -6.39 10.62
N LYS A 307 24.54 -6.39 11.56
CA LYS A 307 24.28 -7.56 12.44
C LYS A 307 23.63 -8.72 11.69
N ASN A 308 22.69 -8.44 10.80
CA ASN A 308 22.06 -9.45 9.94
C ASN A 308 23.06 -10.00 8.92
N ARG A 309 23.15 -11.33 8.83
CA ARG A 309 24.15 -11.99 7.97
C ARG A 309 23.81 -11.89 6.49
N GLU A 310 22.54 -12.05 6.14
CA GLU A 310 22.04 -11.96 4.76
C GLU A 310 22.27 -10.55 4.20
N ALA A 311 21.84 -9.52 4.93
CA ALA A 311 22.06 -8.12 4.54
C ALA A 311 23.55 -7.76 4.37
N ARG A 312 24.44 -8.39 5.16
CA ARG A 312 25.89 -8.17 5.05
C ARG A 312 26.49 -8.75 3.76
N LEU A 313 25.86 -9.78 3.19
CA LEU A 313 26.30 -10.40 1.94
C LEU A 313 25.78 -9.64 0.70
N HIS A 314 24.78 -8.76 0.87
CA HIS A 314 24.30 -7.90 -0.20
C HIS A 314 25.36 -6.85 -0.59
N ARG A 315 25.38 -6.50 -1.87
CA ARG A 315 26.22 -5.44 -2.42
C ARG A 315 25.35 -4.23 -2.79
N PRO A 316 25.17 -3.25 -1.89
CA PRO A 316 24.41 -2.04 -2.21
C PRO A 316 25.10 -1.22 -3.30
N ALA A 317 24.35 -0.33 -3.95
CA ALA A 317 24.94 0.63 -4.88
C ALA A 317 25.90 1.58 -4.14
N SER A 318 25.49 2.02 -2.94
CA SER A 318 26.34 2.74 -2.00
C SER A 318 25.74 2.75 -0.60
N ILE A 319 26.60 2.94 0.41
CA ILE A 319 26.18 3.26 1.78
C ILE A 319 26.63 4.70 2.08
N VAL A 320 25.66 5.59 2.23
CA VAL A 320 25.88 6.99 2.61
C VAL A 320 25.66 7.12 4.12
N ARG A 321 26.46 7.96 4.78
CA ARG A 321 26.33 8.28 6.20
C ARG A 321 26.08 9.78 6.38
N PRO A 322 24.81 10.21 6.34
CA PRO A 322 24.44 11.57 6.71
C PRO A 322 24.91 11.90 8.13
N THR A 323 25.64 13.00 8.28
CA THR A 323 26.04 13.57 9.59
C THR A 323 25.15 14.71 10.04
N GLU A 324 24.29 15.21 9.15
CA GLU A 324 23.42 16.37 9.35
C GLU A 324 22.05 16.09 8.71
N ILE A 325 21.00 16.73 9.20
CA ILE A 325 19.64 16.56 8.66
C ILE A 325 19.59 16.94 7.16
N LEU A 326 20.36 17.97 6.76
CA LEU A 326 20.45 18.41 5.36
C LEU A 326 20.94 17.29 4.43
N HIS A 327 21.88 16.45 4.89
CA HIS A 327 22.34 15.30 4.11
C HIS A 327 21.21 14.29 3.88
N VAL A 328 20.36 14.04 4.87
CA VAL A 328 19.18 13.17 4.73
C VAL A 328 18.18 13.77 3.73
N GLN A 329 17.94 15.08 3.79
CA GLN A 329 17.09 15.77 2.80
C GLN A 329 17.65 15.63 1.38
N LYS A 330 18.96 15.74 1.20
CA LYS A 330 19.62 15.54 -0.10
C LYS A 330 19.41 14.11 -0.62
N CYS A 331 19.53 13.09 0.23
CA CYS A 331 19.23 11.71 -0.15
C CYS A 331 17.78 11.56 -0.64
N VAL A 332 16.81 12.09 0.10
CA VAL A 332 15.38 11.99 -0.28
C VAL A 332 15.09 12.76 -1.57
N ARG A 333 15.58 14.00 -1.70
CA ARG A 333 15.39 14.79 -2.93
C ARG A 333 16.04 14.14 -4.14
N TRP A 334 17.22 13.54 -3.97
CA TRP A 334 17.87 12.76 -5.01
C TRP A 334 17.02 11.55 -5.43
N ALA A 335 16.48 10.82 -4.45
CA ALA A 335 15.59 9.69 -4.72
C ALA A 335 14.31 10.13 -5.44
N LEU A 336 13.69 11.24 -5.05
CA LEU A 336 12.53 11.81 -5.74
C LEU A 336 12.86 12.24 -7.18
N LYS A 337 13.97 12.95 -7.38
CA LYS A 337 14.43 13.42 -8.70
C LYS A 337 14.64 12.27 -9.68
N TYR A 338 15.23 11.17 -9.21
CA TYR A 338 15.61 10.04 -10.05
C TYR A 338 14.67 8.83 -9.94
N LYS A 339 13.57 8.98 -9.20
CA LYS A 339 12.62 7.90 -8.87
C LYS A 339 13.33 6.67 -8.29
N ALA A 340 14.35 6.86 -7.46
CA ALA A 340 15.11 5.75 -6.86
C ALA A 340 14.50 5.33 -5.50
N SER A 341 14.70 4.07 -5.13
CA SER A 341 14.37 3.59 -3.77
C SER A 341 15.58 3.70 -2.83
N LEU A 342 15.31 3.83 -1.54
CA LEU A 342 16.29 3.94 -0.47
C LEU A 342 16.03 2.89 0.61
N THR A 343 17.07 2.42 1.27
CA THR A 343 16.96 1.69 2.54
C THR A 343 17.53 2.52 3.69
N VAL A 344 17.04 2.27 4.90
CA VAL A 344 17.51 2.95 6.12
C VAL A 344 18.20 1.95 7.03
N LEU A 345 19.43 2.26 7.42
CA LEU A 345 20.28 1.43 8.26
C LEU A 345 20.42 2.08 9.66
N GLY A 346 19.69 1.52 10.63
CA GLY A 346 19.88 1.79 12.07
C GLY A 346 20.83 0.75 12.69
N GLY A 347 20.32 -0.11 13.58
CA GLY A 347 21.10 -1.17 14.25
C GLY A 347 21.48 -2.37 13.37
N GLY A 348 21.07 -2.41 12.09
CA GLY A 348 21.50 -3.42 11.11
C GLY A 348 20.99 -4.85 11.36
N HIS A 349 19.83 -5.02 12.01
CA HIS A 349 19.27 -6.34 12.36
C HIS A 349 18.30 -6.91 11.31
N SER A 350 17.71 -6.08 10.45
CA SER A 350 16.82 -6.53 9.38
C SER A 350 17.61 -7.02 8.16
N SER A 351 17.11 -8.05 7.45
CA SER A 351 17.62 -8.49 6.15
C SER A 351 17.41 -7.44 5.04
N HIS A 352 16.50 -6.49 5.26
CA HIS A 352 16.11 -5.46 4.28
C HIS A 352 16.79 -4.10 4.50
N CYS A 353 17.65 -3.96 5.51
CA CYS A 353 18.34 -2.69 5.79
C CYS A 353 19.43 -2.34 4.75
N VAL A 354 19.93 -3.35 4.04
CA VAL A 354 20.88 -3.23 2.93
C VAL A 354 20.42 -4.19 1.84
N LEU A 355 20.27 -3.69 0.61
CA LEU A 355 19.80 -4.47 -0.54
C LEU A 355 20.74 -4.30 -1.74
N PRO A 356 20.83 -5.32 -2.63
CA PRO A 356 21.67 -5.23 -3.81
C PRO A 356 21.32 -4.02 -4.69
N ASN A 357 22.33 -3.25 -5.11
CA ASN A 357 22.18 -2.10 -6.02
C ASN A 357 21.18 -1.00 -5.55
N VAL A 358 20.88 -0.94 -4.25
CA VAL A 358 20.07 0.13 -3.64
C VAL A 358 20.99 1.02 -2.79
N VAL A 359 20.65 2.30 -2.63
CA VAL A 359 21.37 3.21 -1.73
C VAL A 359 20.87 3.04 -0.31
N SER A 360 21.78 2.75 0.62
CA SER A 360 21.47 2.61 2.05
C SER A 360 21.92 3.83 2.84
N ILE A 361 21.04 4.34 3.69
CA ILE A 361 21.27 5.50 4.55
C ILE A 361 21.65 5.03 5.96
N ASP A 362 22.93 5.14 6.31
CA ASP A 362 23.46 4.84 7.63
C ASP A 362 23.18 5.98 8.61
N MET A 363 22.27 5.73 9.56
CA MET A 363 21.84 6.70 10.57
C MET A 363 22.77 6.77 11.79
N ALA A 364 23.89 6.03 11.81
CA ALA A 364 24.76 5.94 12.99
C ALA A 364 25.39 7.26 13.47
N ALA A 365 25.41 8.32 12.66
CA ALA A 365 25.85 9.64 13.13
C ALA A 365 24.80 10.36 14.00
N PHE A 366 23.53 9.91 13.98
CA PHE A 366 22.47 10.41 14.86
C PHE A 366 22.36 9.53 16.10
N ASP A 367 23.43 9.46 16.89
CA ASP A 367 23.60 8.59 18.06
C ASP A 367 23.43 9.31 19.41
N GLN A 368 22.97 10.56 19.37
CA GLN A 368 22.80 11.39 20.56
C GLN A 368 21.54 11.04 21.35
N ILE A 369 21.67 11.10 22.67
CA ILE A 369 20.59 10.80 23.63
C ILE A 369 20.53 11.91 24.65
N HIS A 370 19.38 12.54 24.86
CA HIS A 370 19.19 13.64 25.81
C HIS A 370 18.02 13.35 26.75
N LEU A 371 18.16 13.79 28.00
CA LEU A 371 17.11 13.76 29.02
C LEU A 371 16.60 15.18 29.21
N HIS A 372 15.28 15.38 29.15
CA HIS A 372 14.67 16.69 29.27
C HIS A 372 13.55 16.67 30.31
N PRO A 373 13.54 17.57 31.32
CA PRO A 373 12.42 17.69 32.25
C PRO A 373 11.17 18.25 31.57
N VAL A 374 10.00 17.80 31.97
CA VAL A 374 8.71 18.37 31.54
C VAL A 374 8.45 19.63 32.37
N ALA A 375 8.21 20.78 31.73
CA ALA A 375 7.89 22.03 32.42
C ALA A 375 6.42 22.08 32.89
N ASP A 376 6.15 22.68 34.05
CA ASP A 376 4.85 22.69 34.74
C ASP A 376 3.67 23.26 33.91
N ASP A 377 3.92 24.17 32.96
CA ASP A 377 2.85 24.80 32.17
C ASP A 377 2.20 23.86 31.12
N GLU A 378 2.85 22.75 30.75
CA GLU A 378 2.30 21.72 29.84
C GLU A 378 1.67 20.52 30.57
N ALA A 379 1.69 20.49 31.91
CA ALA A 379 1.25 19.37 32.74
C ALA A 379 -0.29 19.21 32.89
N LYS A 380 -1.09 20.19 32.43
CA LYS A 380 -2.55 20.22 32.63
C LYS A 380 -3.37 19.21 31.82
N PHE A 381 -2.76 18.49 30.88
CA PHE A 381 -3.45 17.50 30.02
C PHE A 381 -3.17 16.01 30.38
N SER A 382 -2.41 15.72 31.45
CA SER A 382 -2.16 14.32 31.87
C SER A 382 -2.88 13.97 33.18
N SER A 383 -4.18 13.69 33.09
CA SER A 383 -4.94 13.04 34.16
C SER A 383 -5.51 11.70 33.68
N SER A 384 -4.64 10.74 33.35
CA SER A 384 -5.02 9.31 33.38
C SER A 384 -3.79 8.39 33.34
N SER A 385 -3.64 7.63 34.44
CA SER A 385 -2.91 6.38 34.65
C SER A 385 -1.36 6.34 34.66
N GLY A 386 -0.81 6.26 35.89
CA GLY A 386 0.32 5.39 36.25
C GLY A 386 1.75 5.94 36.14
N SER A 387 2.30 6.47 37.24
CA SER A 387 3.74 6.53 37.59
C SER A 387 4.75 6.85 36.46
N ALA A 388 4.40 7.71 35.50
CA ALA A 388 5.36 8.24 34.53
C ALA A 388 6.32 9.20 35.26
N SER A 389 7.61 9.20 34.90
CA SER A 389 8.53 10.22 35.42
C SER A 389 8.38 11.51 34.60
N ASP A 390 8.60 12.67 35.21
CA ASP A 390 8.54 14.00 34.55
C ASP A 390 9.70 14.25 33.56
N LYS A 391 10.28 13.20 32.97
CA LYS A 391 11.41 13.29 32.03
C LYS A 391 11.05 12.67 30.68
N LEU A 392 11.32 13.42 29.63
CA LEU A 392 11.33 12.93 28.25
C LEU A 392 12.74 12.50 27.86
N VAL A 393 12.84 11.43 27.07
CA VAL A 393 14.10 10.94 26.50
C VAL A 393 14.09 11.19 25.00
N VAL A 394 14.99 12.03 24.51
CA VAL A 394 15.19 12.28 23.08
C VAL A 394 16.34 11.41 22.61
N ALA A 395 16.08 10.48 21.70
CA ALA A 395 17.09 9.56 21.19
C ALA A 395 17.15 9.65 19.66
N GLY A 396 18.36 9.83 19.11
CA GLY A 396 18.60 9.79 17.68
C GLY A 396 18.35 8.40 17.08
N ALA A 397 17.98 8.34 15.80
CA ALA A 397 17.65 7.08 15.12
C ALA A 397 18.85 6.13 14.94
N GLY A 398 20.08 6.63 15.10
CA GLY A 398 21.31 5.83 15.12
C GLY A 398 21.56 5.11 16.45
N CYS A 399 20.85 5.48 17.52
CA CYS A 399 21.03 4.89 18.85
C CYS A 399 20.59 3.43 18.88
N ASN A 400 21.33 2.62 19.65
CA ASN A 400 20.92 1.26 19.98
C ASN A 400 20.29 1.21 21.36
N THR A 401 19.51 0.15 21.59
CA THR A 401 18.78 -0.09 22.85
C THR A 401 19.71 -0.05 24.06
N GLY A 402 20.89 -0.68 23.98
CA GLY A 402 21.84 -0.71 25.08
C GLY A 402 22.37 0.67 25.47
N ASP A 403 22.56 1.58 24.50
CA ASP A 403 23.04 2.94 24.75
C ASP A 403 21.97 3.77 25.47
N ILE A 404 20.72 3.65 25.03
CA ILE A 404 19.57 4.31 25.66
C ILE A 404 19.35 3.78 27.08
N VAL A 405 19.35 2.46 27.26
CA VAL A 405 19.17 1.84 28.59
C VAL A 405 20.29 2.27 29.54
N ARG A 406 21.56 2.19 29.15
CA ARG A 406 22.68 2.63 30.01
C ARG A 406 22.56 4.09 30.44
N LYS A 407 22.25 4.99 29.50
CA LYS A 407 22.16 6.43 29.80
C LYS A 407 20.95 6.79 30.65
N THR A 408 19.80 6.17 30.38
CA THR A 408 18.55 6.40 31.14
C THR A 408 18.66 5.83 32.55
N MET A 409 19.19 4.62 32.70
CA MET A 409 19.40 3.97 34.00
C MET A 409 20.30 4.80 34.91
N ALA A 410 21.39 5.39 34.37
CA ALA A 410 22.25 6.30 35.12
C ALA A 410 21.52 7.55 35.65
N ALA A 411 20.38 7.92 35.05
CA ALA A 411 19.53 9.02 35.47
C ALA A 411 18.30 8.59 36.30
N GLY A 412 18.24 7.31 36.71
CA GLY A 412 17.17 6.74 37.53
C GLY A 412 15.86 6.46 36.78
N VAL A 413 15.88 6.51 35.44
CA VAL A 413 14.69 6.30 34.59
C VAL A 413 14.94 5.23 33.54
N ILE A 414 13.89 4.77 32.87
CA ILE A 414 13.97 3.76 31.81
C ILE A 414 12.97 4.04 30.69
N VAL A 415 13.31 3.60 29.47
CA VAL A 415 12.39 3.50 28.34
C VAL A 415 12.12 2.01 28.07
N PRO A 416 10.87 1.57 27.89
CA PRO A 416 10.53 0.16 27.66
C PRO A 416 10.93 -0.27 26.24
N LEU A 417 12.21 -0.63 26.07
CA LEU A 417 12.80 -1.07 24.79
C LEU A 417 12.88 -2.61 24.70
N GLY A 418 13.33 -3.12 23.54
CA GLY A 418 13.51 -4.56 23.31
C GLY A 418 14.64 -5.19 24.15
N GLY A 419 14.66 -6.52 24.23
CA GLY A 419 15.63 -7.25 25.07
C GLY A 419 17.08 -7.31 24.55
N ARG A 420 17.35 -6.93 23.30
CA ARG A 420 18.68 -7.06 22.68
C ARG A 420 19.41 -5.70 22.62
N PRO A 421 20.62 -5.56 23.18
CA PRO A 421 21.28 -4.26 23.33
C PRO A 421 21.72 -3.64 22.00
N SER A 422 22.00 -4.43 20.96
CA SER A 422 22.46 -3.94 19.65
C SER A 422 21.34 -3.51 18.70
N VAL A 423 20.07 -3.62 19.10
CA VAL A 423 18.93 -3.29 18.23
C VAL A 423 18.67 -1.79 18.23
N GLY A 424 18.48 -1.19 17.04
CA GLY A 424 18.25 0.26 16.85
C GLY A 424 16.84 0.61 16.32
N ALA A 425 16.68 1.83 15.77
CA ALA A 425 15.40 2.50 15.35
C ALA A 425 14.28 1.59 14.85
N GLY A 426 14.60 0.65 13.95
CA GLY A 426 13.60 -0.19 13.28
C GLY A 426 12.64 -0.90 14.24
N LEU A 427 13.14 -1.45 15.36
CA LEU A 427 12.31 -2.26 16.26
C LEU A 427 11.24 -1.45 17.01
N TRP A 428 11.62 -0.29 17.55
CA TRP A 428 10.80 0.53 18.46
C TRP A 428 9.82 1.40 17.67
N LEU A 429 10.08 1.64 16.37
CA LEU A 429 9.10 2.17 15.42
C LEU A 429 8.11 1.11 14.89
N GLN A 430 8.38 -0.18 15.13
CA GLN A 430 7.55 -1.29 14.65
C GLN A 430 6.80 -2.01 15.77
N GLY A 431 6.75 -1.44 16.98
CA GLY A 431 6.22 -2.09 18.17
C GLY A 431 7.28 -2.09 19.26
N GLY A 432 8.11 -3.13 19.30
CA GLY A 432 9.17 -3.31 20.28
C GLY A 432 8.69 -4.11 21.47
N ILE A 433 8.88 -5.43 21.35
CA ILE A 433 8.56 -6.39 22.41
C ILE A 433 9.82 -6.56 23.28
N GLY A 434 9.66 -6.36 24.58
CA GLY A 434 10.74 -6.50 25.56
C GLY A 434 10.20 -6.77 26.96
N HIS A 435 11.11 -6.86 27.93
CA HIS A 435 10.84 -7.31 29.31
C HIS A 435 9.84 -6.46 30.08
N LEU A 436 9.66 -5.19 29.70
CA LEU A 436 8.70 -4.27 30.31
C LEU A 436 7.37 -4.16 29.55
N ALA A 437 7.19 -4.92 28.46
CA ALA A 437 6.02 -4.79 27.60
C ALA A 437 4.71 -5.07 28.36
N ARG A 438 4.68 -6.11 29.19
CA ARG A 438 3.51 -6.41 30.05
C ARG A 438 3.21 -5.32 31.08
N LYS A 439 4.22 -4.57 31.53
CA LYS A 439 4.06 -3.53 32.56
C LYS A 439 3.67 -2.17 31.98
N HIS A 440 4.35 -1.74 30.91
CA HIS A 440 4.27 -0.37 30.37
C HIS A 440 3.79 -0.27 28.92
N GLY A 441 3.52 -1.38 28.24
CA GLY A 441 3.18 -1.43 26.83
C GLY A 441 4.42 -1.61 25.95
N LEU A 442 4.21 -1.70 24.64
CA LEU A 442 5.28 -1.85 23.65
C LEU A 442 6.17 -0.61 23.61
N SER A 443 7.37 -0.71 23.03
CA SER A 443 8.26 0.45 22.89
C SER A 443 7.61 1.62 22.14
N CYS A 444 6.80 1.32 21.11
CA CYS A 444 6.07 2.32 20.35
C CYS A 444 5.03 3.05 21.21
N ASP A 445 4.49 2.44 22.27
CA ASP A 445 3.53 3.06 23.18
C ASP A 445 4.17 4.16 24.04
N ALA A 446 5.50 4.10 24.21
CA ALA A 446 6.28 5.15 24.86
C ALA A 446 6.66 6.30 23.93
N VAL A 447 6.48 6.18 22.61
CA VAL A 447 6.76 7.27 21.66
C VAL A 447 5.69 8.35 21.77
N VAL A 448 6.13 9.58 22.01
CA VAL A 448 5.26 10.77 22.14
C VAL A 448 5.52 11.84 21.09
N GLY A 449 6.64 11.76 20.36
CA GLY A 449 6.97 12.67 19.26
C GLY A 449 8.18 12.19 18.46
N ALA A 450 8.42 12.81 17.30
CA ALA A 450 9.57 12.52 16.46
C ALA A 450 9.95 13.72 15.58
N VAL A 451 11.21 13.72 15.13
CA VAL A 451 11.72 14.56 14.04
C VAL A 451 12.07 13.64 12.87
N MET A 452 11.61 13.96 11.67
CA MET A 452 11.80 13.12 10.48
C MET A 452 11.91 13.93 9.20
N VAL A 453 12.44 13.32 8.14
CA VAL A 453 12.41 13.88 6.78
C VAL A 453 11.30 13.20 5.99
N SER A 454 10.39 14.00 5.43
CA SER A 454 9.27 13.53 4.59
C SER A 454 9.80 12.84 3.34
N ALA A 455 9.36 11.61 3.07
CA ALA A 455 9.69 10.90 1.84
C ALA A 455 9.02 11.52 0.60
N ALA A 456 7.86 12.18 0.78
CA ALA A 456 7.13 12.84 -0.30
C ALA A 456 7.80 14.14 -0.82
N SER A 457 8.46 14.91 0.05
CA SER A 457 8.96 16.25 -0.29
C SER A 457 10.41 16.54 0.10
N GLY A 458 11.02 15.71 0.96
CA GLY A 458 12.33 15.99 1.55
C GLY A 458 12.31 17.15 2.56
N GLN A 459 11.15 17.62 3.00
CA GLN A 459 11.04 18.62 4.09
C GLN A 459 11.29 17.98 5.46
N VAL A 460 11.82 18.77 6.39
CA VAL A 460 11.99 18.35 7.79
C VAL A 460 10.68 18.57 8.53
N LEU A 461 10.19 17.51 9.17
CA LEU A 461 8.95 17.51 9.93
C LEU A 461 9.27 17.28 11.42
N TYR A 462 8.48 17.91 12.27
CA TYR A 462 8.36 17.52 13.67
C TYR A 462 6.89 17.22 13.98
N ILE A 463 6.65 16.12 14.68
CA ILE A 463 5.29 15.61 14.97
C ILE A 463 5.18 15.24 16.44
N GLY A 464 4.03 15.51 17.03
CA GLY A 464 3.77 15.22 18.45
C GLY A 464 4.59 16.09 19.40
N ARG A 465 4.93 15.53 20.57
CA ARG A 465 5.62 16.25 21.65
C ARG A 465 7.13 16.29 21.42
N VAL A 466 7.59 17.32 20.71
CA VAL A 466 9.02 17.62 20.51
C VAL A 466 9.39 18.89 21.31
N PRO A 467 10.32 18.81 22.28
CA PRO A 467 10.73 20.00 23.05
C PRO A 467 11.36 21.06 22.13
N SER A 468 11.11 22.35 22.42
CA SER A 468 11.46 23.49 21.55
C SER A 468 12.94 23.51 21.14
N GLN A 469 13.85 23.20 22.07
CA GLN A 469 15.30 23.13 21.84
C GLN A 469 15.74 22.02 20.87
N PHE A 470 14.90 21.02 20.63
CA PHE A 470 15.17 19.91 19.70
C PHE A 470 14.37 20.04 18.40
N ARG A 471 13.66 21.15 18.18
CA ARG A 471 12.98 21.44 16.91
C ARG A 471 14.00 22.04 15.92
N PRO A 472 14.32 21.37 14.80
CA PRO A 472 15.26 21.92 13.83
C PRO A 472 14.75 23.22 13.22
N ALA A 473 15.67 24.14 12.89
CA ALA A 473 15.32 25.38 12.22
C ALA A 473 14.66 25.10 10.85
N GLY A 474 13.52 25.74 10.58
CA GLY A 474 12.76 25.54 9.34
C GLY A 474 11.97 24.22 9.28
N ALA A 475 11.91 23.43 10.37
CA ALA A 475 11.06 22.26 10.42
C ALA A 475 9.57 22.67 10.47
N VAL A 476 8.74 21.93 9.72
CA VAL A 476 7.30 22.20 9.58
C VAL A 476 6.52 21.20 10.44
N ARG A 477 5.41 21.67 11.03
CA ARG A 477 4.43 20.81 11.67
C ARG A 477 3.32 20.52 10.66
N PRO A 478 3.17 19.28 10.17
CA PRO A 478 2.17 18.96 9.17
C PRO A 478 0.76 18.94 9.79
N GLU A 479 -0.27 19.26 8.99
CA GLU A 479 -1.67 19.23 9.44
C GLU A 479 -2.10 17.82 9.89
N ASN A 480 -1.60 16.78 9.22
CA ASN A 480 -1.86 15.37 9.55
C ASN A 480 -0.84 14.77 10.55
N GLU A 481 -0.24 15.58 11.43
CA GLU A 481 0.81 15.10 12.35
C GLU A 481 0.35 13.94 13.24
N HIS A 482 -0.94 13.89 13.60
CA HIS A 482 -1.49 12.83 14.44
C HIS A 482 -1.48 11.49 13.71
N ASP A 483 -1.81 11.49 12.42
CA ASP A 483 -1.73 10.29 11.58
C ASP A 483 -0.28 9.85 11.36
N GLN A 484 0.63 10.79 11.14
CA GLN A 484 2.06 10.46 11.00
C GLN A 484 2.63 9.86 12.30
N LEU A 485 2.31 10.45 13.46
CA LEU A 485 2.75 9.94 14.75
C LEU A 485 2.15 8.56 15.02
N TRP A 486 0.86 8.38 14.72
CA TRP A 486 0.20 7.09 14.79
C TRP A 486 0.87 6.05 13.90
N GLY A 487 1.23 6.43 12.66
CA GLY A 487 1.87 5.58 11.66
C GLY A 487 3.24 5.07 12.10
N ILE A 488 4.10 5.95 12.61
CA ILE A 488 5.44 5.55 13.09
C ILE A 488 5.40 4.73 14.39
N LYS A 489 4.25 4.66 15.08
CA LYS A 489 4.04 3.81 16.26
C LYS A 489 3.59 2.41 15.85
N GLY A 490 4.35 1.73 14.99
CA GLY A 490 4.09 0.35 14.58
C GLY A 490 4.33 0.07 13.10
N GLY A 491 4.18 1.07 12.22
CA GLY A 491 4.40 0.91 10.78
C GLY A 491 5.86 1.09 10.33
N GLY A 492 6.79 1.35 11.27
CA GLY A 492 8.22 1.40 11.01
C GLY A 492 8.64 2.55 10.10
N THR A 493 9.56 2.28 9.19
CA THR A 493 10.16 3.26 8.27
C THR A 493 9.30 3.55 7.03
N ASN A 494 8.01 3.23 7.04
CA ASN A 494 7.15 3.39 5.87
C ASN A 494 6.87 4.87 5.51
N PHE A 495 6.92 5.79 6.48
CA PHE A 495 6.34 7.14 6.35
C PHE A 495 7.36 8.27 6.26
N GLY A 496 8.66 7.95 6.31
CA GLY A 496 9.75 8.91 6.20
C GLY A 496 11.00 8.47 6.96
N ILE A 497 12.07 9.25 6.84
CA ILE A 497 13.35 8.93 7.49
C ILE A 497 13.40 9.64 8.85
N VAL A 498 13.21 8.88 9.91
CA VAL A 498 13.24 9.38 11.29
C VAL A 498 14.66 9.77 11.67
N ILE A 499 14.82 11.00 12.19
CA ILE A 499 16.08 11.56 12.68
C ILE A 499 16.22 11.31 14.19
N SER A 500 15.16 11.59 14.95
CA SER A 500 15.12 11.36 16.40
C SER A 500 13.69 11.06 16.86
N VAL A 501 13.59 10.35 17.98
CA VAL A 501 12.33 9.94 18.59
C VAL A 501 12.33 10.37 20.06
N ILE A 502 11.17 10.83 20.52
CA ILE A 502 10.95 11.32 21.88
C ILE A 502 10.10 10.28 22.62
N PHE A 503 10.61 9.81 23.75
CA PHE A 503 9.96 8.84 24.63
C PHE A 503 9.50 9.48 25.92
N LYS A 504 8.34 9.04 26.42
CA LYS A 504 8.06 9.08 27.85
C LYS A 504 8.93 8.05 28.58
N SER A 505 9.36 8.36 29.78
CA SER A 505 10.18 7.49 30.62
C SER A 505 9.48 7.10 31.92
N TYR A 506 9.97 6.02 32.53
CA TYR A 506 9.44 5.45 33.77
C TYR A 506 10.55 5.30 34.81
N ALA A 507 10.20 5.06 36.07
CA ALA A 507 11.19 4.76 37.09
C ALA A 507 11.99 3.50 36.76
N ALA A 508 13.32 3.56 36.91
CA ALA A 508 14.22 2.44 36.63
C ALA A 508 13.95 1.24 37.57
N PRO A 509 13.65 0.04 37.05
CA PRO A 509 13.40 -1.15 37.86
C PRO A 509 14.66 -1.98 38.11
N LYS A 510 14.61 -2.82 39.15
CA LYS A 510 15.44 -4.03 39.27
C LYS A 510 14.63 -5.25 38.83
N TYR A 511 15.32 -6.29 38.37
CA TYR A 511 14.74 -7.54 37.89
C TYR A 511 15.19 -8.72 38.74
N SER A 512 14.27 -9.60 39.10
CA SER A 512 14.58 -10.98 39.48
C SER A 512 14.38 -11.88 38.26
N VAL A 513 15.41 -12.66 37.91
CA VAL A 513 15.39 -13.62 36.80
C VAL A 513 15.54 -15.04 37.34
N ARG A 514 14.63 -15.92 36.94
CA ARG A 514 14.56 -17.33 37.39
C ARG A 514 14.43 -18.25 36.17
N ASN A 515 15.07 -19.42 36.18
CA ASN A 515 15.06 -20.34 35.04
C ASN A 515 14.80 -21.80 35.46
N TRP A 516 14.14 -22.55 34.57
CA TRP A 516 13.86 -23.98 34.69
C TRP A 516 14.09 -24.69 33.35
N ILE A 517 14.66 -25.90 33.38
CA ILE A 517 14.74 -26.78 32.19
C ILE A 517 14.03 -28.10 32.47
N VAL A 518 13.00 -28.40 31.68
CA VAL A 518 12.17 -29.60 31.82
C VAL A 518 12.31 -30.49 30.61
N SER A 519 12.82 -31.70 30.83
CA SER A 519 12.90 -32.73 29.78
C SER A 519 11.53 -33.34 29.50
N LEU A 520 11.15 -33.37 28.22
CA LEU A 520 9.89 -33.91 27.73
C LEU A 520 10.15 -35.33 27.19
N SER A 521 9.51 -36.33 27.80
CA SER A 521 9.74 -37.75 27.45
C SER A 521 9.13 -38.14 26.10
N ASP A 522 7.96 -37.58 25.79
CA ASP A 522 7.14 -37.90 24.63
C ASP A 522 6.17 -36.74 24.34
N SER A 523 5.45 -36.81 23.21
CA SER A 523 4.52 -35.77 22.75
C SER A 523 3.33 -35.58 23.70
N GLN A 524 2.93 -36.60 24.50
CA GLN A 524 1.86 -36.47 25.49
C GLN A 524 2.33 -35.70 26.72
N ALA A 525 3.52 -36.01 27.23
CA ALA A 525 4.16 -35.27 28.31
C ALA A 525 4.42 -33.81 27.93
N ALA A 526 4.86 -33.56 26.68
CA ALA A 526 5.01 -32.23 26.12
C ALA A 526 3.69 -31.44 26.15
N ARG A 527 2.59 -32.07 25.72
CA ARG A 527 1.25 -31.45 25.76
C ARG A 527 0.84 -31.03 27.16
N VAL A 528 0.93 -31.94 28.12
CA VAL A 528 0.53 -31.69 29.51
C VAL A 528 1.38 -30.58 30.13
N LYS A 529 2.69 -30.58 29.88
CA LYS A 529 3.59 -29.55 30.42
C LYS A 529 3.33 -28.17 29.83
N LEU A 530 3.11 -28.06 28.52
CA LEU A 530 2.76 -26.79 27.88
C LEU A 530 1.40 -26.26 28.33
N SER A 531 0.40 -27.13 28.46
CA SER A 531 -0.91 -26.78 29.01
C SER A 531 -0.83 -26.28 30.46
N ASN A 532 -0.14 -27.03 31.33
CA ASN A 532 0.04 -26.61 32.72
C ASN A 532 0.83 -25.30 32.83
N PHE A 533 1.83 -25.09 31.97
CA PHE A 533 2.59 -23.84 31.92
C PHE A 533 1.68 -22.64 31.55
N ASP A 534 0.87 -22.76 30.50
CA ASP A 534 -0.08 -21.70 30.10
C ASP A 534 -1.10 -21.41 31.22
N GLU A 535 -1.83 -22.43 31.67
CA GLU A 535 -2.98 -22.27 32.55
C GLU A 535 -2.64 -22.00 34.01
N LEU A 536 -1.61 -22.66 34.53
CA LEU A 536 -1.29 -22.61 35.96
C LEU A 536 -0.19 -21.61 36.30
N VAL A 537 0.67 -21.27 35.33
CA VAL A 537 1.77 -20.32 35.52
C VAL A 537 1.46 -19.01 34.78
N ALA A 538 1.60 -19.00 33.45
CA ALA A 538 1.62 -17.77 32.65
C ALA A 538 0.39 -16.89 32.88
N ARG A 539 -0.83 -17.44 32.77
CA ARG A 539 -2.08 -16.68 32.95
C ARG A 539 -2.30 -16.10 34.34
N LYS A 540 -1.67 -16.68 35.37
CA LYS A 540 -1.82 -16.24 36.77
C LYS A 540 -0.77 -15.21 37.18
N LEU A 541 0.19 -14.91 36.31
CA LEU A 541 1.27 -13.98 36.64
C LEU A 541 0.78 -12.54 36.72
N PRO A 542 1.17 -11.79 37.78
CA PRO A 542 0.87 -10.38 37.87
C PRO A 542 1.57 -9.59 36.75
N ARG A 543 1.08 -8.37 36.52
CA ARG A 543 1.50 -7.50 35.40
C ARG A 543 2.99 -7.13 35.41
N ASN A 544 3.63 -7.13 36.58
CA ASN A 544 5.05 -6.82 36.74
C ASN A 544 5.97 -8.02 36.47
N CYS A 545 5.40 -9.20 36.21
CA CYS A 545 6.12 -10.42 35.87
C CYS A 545 5.91 -10.80 34.40
N SER A 546 6.77 -11.66 33.86
CA SER A 546 6.58 -12.41 32.61
C SER A 546 7.25 -13.78 32.71
N ALA A 547 6.78 -14.76 31.96
CA ALA A 547 7.41 -16.07 31.83
C ALA A 547 7.50 -16.46 30.36
N ASP A 548 8.71 -16.46 29.83
CA ASP A 548 8.99 -16.86 28.45
C ASP A 548 9.33 -18.34 28.41
N ALA A 549 8.86 -19.04 27.39
CA ALA A 549 9.10 -20.47 27.20
C ALA A 549 9.90 -20.75 25.92
N TYR A 550 10.71 -21.81 25.97
CA TYR A 550 11.59 -22.22 24.88
C TYR A 550 11.41 -23.70 24.60
N LEU A 551 11.09 -24.04 23.36
CA LEU A 551 11.07 -25.42 22.89
C LEU A 551 12.28 -25.65 21.99
N TYR A 552 13.13 -26.58 22.40
CA TYR A 552 14.35 -26.95 21.68
C TYR A 552 14.68 -28.42 21.98
N GLN A 553 15.63 -29.01 21.27
CA GLN A 553 16.19 -30.31 21.65
C GLN A 553 17.64 -30.14 22.11
N ASP A 554 18.04 -30.93 23.10
CA ASP A 554 19.41 -30.97 23.58
C ASP A 554 20.36 -31.74 22.63
N GLY A 555 21.64 -31.79 22.97
CA GLY A 555 22.66 -32.52 22.20
C GLY A 555 22.44 -34.04 22.12
N ALA A 556 21.55 -34.61 22.94
CA ALA A 556 21.13 -36.01 22.88
C ALA A 556 19.85 -36.21 22.04
N GLY A 557 19.32 -35.15 21.44
CA GLY A 557 18.11 -35.18 20.60
C GLY A 557 16.81 -35.21 21.39
N LYS A 558 16.86 -35.01 22.71
CA LYS A 558 15.66 -35.06 23.56
C LYS A 558 15.01 -33.68 23.62
N LEU A 559 13.67 -33.63 23.49
CA LEU A 559 12.91 -32.38 23.56
C LEU A 559 12.93 -31.80 24.98
N GLN A 560 13.18 -30.50 25.07
CA GLN A 560 13.29 -29.74 26.31
C GLN A 560 12.34 -28.54 26.27
N LEU A 561 11.73 -28.25 27.42
CA LEU A 561 11.00 -27.02 27.70
C LEU A 561 11.83 -26.18 28.68
N GLY A 562 12.46 -25.13 28.18
CA GLY A 562 13.05 -24.09 29.01
C GLY A 562 12.00 -23.06 29.41
N VAL A 563 12.03 -22.54 30.63
CA VAL A 563 11.17 -21.43 31.07
C VAL A 563 12.03 -20.42 31.81
N THR A 564 12.01 -19.16 31.37
CA THR A 564 12.64 -18.03 32.07
C THR A 564 11.57 -17.07 32.56
N MET A 565 11.55 -16.81 33.86
CA MET A 565 10.67 -15.82 34.47
C MET A 565 11.43 -14.54 34.80
N TYR A 566 10.80 -13.41 34.51
CA TYR A 566 11.27 -12.07 34.85
C TYR A 566 10.26 -11.40 35.78
N GLU A 567 10.72 -10.85 36.89
CA GLU A 567 9.91 -10.02 37.79
C GLU A 567 10.57 -8.66 37.94
N SER A 568 9.82 -7.59 37.66
CA SER A 568 10.31 -6.21 37.76
C SER A 568 9.74 -5.47 38.98
N SER A 569 10.60 -4.81 39.76
CA SER A 569 10.19 -3.97 40.88
C SER A 569 10.96 -2.65 40.92
N THR A 570 10.28 -1.59 41.39
CA THR A 570 10.85 -0.25 41.65
C THR A 570 11.01 0.02 43.15
N THR A 571 10.53 -0.88 44.03
CA THR A 571 10.57 -0.79 45.50
C THR A 571 11.13 -2.08 46.09
N GLU A 572 11.97 -2.00 47.13
CA GLU A 572 12.42 -3.19 47.86
C GLU A 572 11.42 -3.54 48.98
N PRO A 573 11.14 -4.84 49.24
CA PRO A 573 11.70 -6.05 48.59
C PRO A 573 10.88 -6.53 47.37
N LEU A 574 11.53 -7.29 46.48
CA LEU A 574 10.85 -8.06 45.41
C LEU A 574 9.92 -9.09 46.08
N SER A 575 8.64 -9.08 45.72
CA SER A 575 7.62 -9.92 46.36
C SER A 575 7.85 -11.38 46.02
N GLU A 576 7.73 -12.27 47.00
CA GLU A 576 7.71 -13.72 46.75
C GLU A 576 6.44 -14.08 45.96
N VAL A 577 6.48 -14.00 44.62
CA VAL A 577 5.60 -14.85 43.80
C VAL A 577 5.82 -16.28 44.30
N PRO A 578 4.78 -17.02 44.76
CA PRO A 578 5.00 -18.24 45.50
C PRO A 578 5.70 -19.26 44.60
N ALA A 579 6.99 -19.45 44.85
CA ALA A 579 7.85 -20.43 44.19
C ALA A 579 7.26 -21.85 44.30
N SER A 580 6.33 -22.07 45.24
CA SER A 580 5.61 -23.33 45.44
C SER A 580 4.73 -23.74 44.25
N VAL A 581 4.03 -22.81 43.58
CA VAL A 581 3.13 -23.18 42.45
C VAL A 581 3.93 -23.53 41.20
N VAL A 582 4.95 -22.72 40.88
CA VAL A 582 5.83 -22.94 39.72
C VAL A 582 6.68 -24.20 39.93
N GLY A 583 7.21 -24.40 41.15
CA GLY A 583 7.98 -25.58 41.50
C GLY A 583 7.20 -26.90 41.43
N THR A 584 5.89 -26.85 41.65
CA THR A 584 5.00 -28.03 41.50
C THR A 584 4.80 -28.41 40.02
N VAL A 585 4.85 -27.44 39.10
CA VAL A 585 4.64 -27.65 37.65
C VAL A 585 5.95 -27.96 36.91
N LEU A 586 7.05 -27.28 37.24
CA LEU A 586 8.30 -27.29 36.47
C LEU A 586 9.51 -27.94 37.18
N ARG A 587 9.38 -28.42 38.43
CA ARG A 587 10.46 -28.89 39.37
C ARG A 587 11.10 -27.74 40.18
N PRO A 588 11.90 -28.01 41.25
CA PRO A 588 12.58 -26.97 42.02
C PRO A 588 13.50 -26.08 41.16
N GLU A 589 13.67 -24.83 41.55
CA GLU A 589 14.37 -23.78 40.81
C GLU A 589 15.86 -24.10 40.56
N ASP A 590 16.31 -23.95 39.32
CA ASP A 590 17.70 -24.25 38.92
C ASP A 590 18.66 -23.10 39.23
N ASN A 591 18.23 -21.84 39.09
CA ASN A 591 19.09 -20.64 39.26
C ASN A 591 18.27 -19.33 39.40
N THR A 592 18.65 -18.45 40.34
CA THR A 592 18.05 -17.12 40.59
C THR A 592 19.11 -16.03 40.51
N LYS A 593 18.82 -14.92 39.82
CA LYS A 593 19.67 -13.72 39.84
C LYS A 593 18.85 -12.44 39.94
N VAL A 594 19.34 -11.48 40.71
CA VAL A 594 18.79 -10.12 40.77
C VAL A 594 19.74 -9.17 40.06
N VAL A 595 19.24 -8.45 39.04
CA VAL A 595 20.04 -7.57 38.17
C VAL A 595 19.26 -6.30 37.83
N ASP A 596 19.97 -5.26 37.41
CA ASP A 596 19.35 -4.08 36.79
C ASP A 596 19.09 -4.30 35.29
N SER A 597 18.53 -3.31 34.58
CA SER A 597 18.27 -3.43 33.14
C SER A 597 19.52 -3.67 32.29
N VAL A 598 20.71 -3.24 32.74
CA VAL A 598 21.96 -3.43 31.98
C VAL A 598 22.47 -4.86 32.19
N GLY A 599 22.51 -5.33 33.43
CA GLY A 599 22.89 -6.71 33.78
C GLY A 599 21.89 -7.75 33.26
N LEU A 600 20.65 -7.35 32.97
CA LEU A 600 19.65 -8.22 32.35
C LEU A 600 20.07 -8.71 30.96
N PHE A 601 20.76 -7.86 30.17
CA PHE A 601 21.22 -8.23 28.81
C PHE A 601 22.14 -9.46 28.83
N ASP A 602 23.07 -9.50 29.79
CA ASP A 602 24.00 -10.62 29.95
C ASP A 602 23.29 -11.82 30.59
N THR A 603 22.46 -11.57 31.62
CA THR A 603 21.74 -12.61 32.36
C THR A 603 20.84 -13.45 31.46
N GLU A 604 20.07 -12.82 30.58
CA GLU A 604 19.21 -13.51 29.59
C GLU A 604 20.04 -14.36 28.62
N LEU A 605 21.18 -13.84 28.13
CA LEU A 605 22.05 -14.53 27.18
C LEU A 605 22.66 -15.80 27.77
N TYR A 606 23.07 -15.75 29.05
CA TYR A 606 23.72 -16.87 29.74
C TYR A 606 22.72 -17.87 30.33
N MET A 607 21.58 -17.42 30.88
CA MET A 607 20.61 -18.32 31.53
C MET A 607 19.79 -19.12 30.52
N SER A 608 19.56 -18.59 29.31
CA SER A 608 18.83 -19.32 28.26
C SER A 608 19.64 -20.44 27.60
N GLY A 609 20.98 -20.45 27.71
CA GLY A 609 21.86 -21.47 27.10
C GLY A 609 21.91 -21.50 25.56
N MET A 610 20.92 -20.93 24.86
CA MET A 610 20.72 -21.08 23.42
C MET A 610 21.50 -20.09 22.55
N HIS A 611 22.05 -19.00 23.12
CA HIS A 611 22.75 -17.96 22.35
C HIS A 611 24.26 -17.88 22.65
N GLY A 612 24.81 -18.92 23.29
CA GLY A 612 26.24 -19.02 23.62
C GLY A 612 26.68 -20.33 24.26
N GLY A 613 25.76 -21.27 24.54
CA GLY A 613 26.05 -22.56 25.18
C GLY A 613 26.02 -23.78 24.26
N HIS A 614 25.74 -23.63 22.97
CA HIS A 614 25.75 -24.73 22.00
C HIS A 614 26.93 -24.59 21.04
N GLY A 615 28.08 -25.13 21.47
CA GLY A 615 29.28 -25.24 20.66
C GLY A 615 30.06 -23.93 20.52
N SER A 616 31.38 -24.02 20.61
CA SER A 616 32.35 -22.93 20.47
C SER A 616 32.40 -22.29 19.06
N GLY A 617 31.33 -22.36 18.27
CA GLY A 617 31.25 -21.95 16.86
C GLY A 617 30.33 -20.74 16.62
N LYS A 618 30.64 -19.96 15.58
CA LYS A 618 29.80 -18.85 15.12
C LYS A 618 28.57 -19.40 14.36
N THR A 619 27.37 -18.90 14.65
CA THR A 619 26.12 -19.31 13.97
C THR A 619 25.54 -18.20 13.09
N SER A 620 24.60 -18.60 12.23
CA SER A 620 23.71 -17.75 11.43
C SER A 620 22.25 -18.12 11.75
N SER A 621 21.32 -17.19 11.56
CA SER A 621 19.91 -17.40 11.93
C SER A 621 18.93 -16.69 11.00
N PHE A 622 17.74 -17.27 10.84
CA PHE A 622 16.60 -16.67 10.17
C PHE A 622 15.34 -16.86 11.03
N LYS A 623 14.42 -15.88 11.01
CA LYS A 623 13.31 -15.84 11.98
C LYS A 623 12.04 -15.20 11.43
N ARG A 624 10.90 -15.69 11.92
CA ARG A 624 9.55 -15.11 11.75
C ARG A 624 8.80 -15.21 13.07
N CYS A 625 7.83 -14.33 13.28
CA CYS A 625 7.12 -14.25 14.55
C CYS A 625 5.61 -14.16 14.32
N VAL A 626 4.86 -15.08 14.91
CA VAL A 626 3.39 -15.12 14.90
C VAL A 626 2.85 -14.92 16.32
N PHE A 627 1.69 -14.29 16.46
CA PHE A 627 1.03 -14.07 17.74
C PHE A 627 0.00 -15.16 18.00
N LEU A 628 0.13 -15.86 19.13
CA LEU A 628 -0.71 -16.99 19.50
C LEU A 628 -1.50 -16.69 20.77
N LYS A 629 -2.70 -17.28 20.83
CA LYS A 629 -3.51 -17.37 22.05
C LYS A 629 -3.56 -18.81 22.53
N HIS A 630 -3.66 -18.95 23.85
CA HIS A 630 -3.96 -20.22 24.51
C HIS A 630 -3.06 -21.36 24.03
N ILE A 631 -1.73 -21.20 24.20
CA ILE A 631 -0.75 -22.17 23.71
C ILE A 631 -0.94 -23.56 24.33
N GLY A 632 -1.64 -23.67 25.47
CA GLY A 632 -2.03 -24.94 26.09
C GLY A 632 -3.18 -25.67 25.39
N GLY A 633 -3.85 -25.04 24.43
CA GLY A 633 -4.91 -25.65 23.64
C GLY A 633 -4.36 -26.75 22.74
N ALA A 634 -5.10 -27.87 22.63
CA ALA A 634 -4.65 -29.08 21.95
C ALA A 634 -4.14 -28.83 20.51
N THR A 635 -4.86 -28.02 19.72
CA THR A 635 -4.50 -27.72 18.33
C THR A 635 -3.18 -26.96 18.24
N VAL A 636 -3.00 -25.88 19.02
CA VAL A 636 -1.77 -25.08 19.01
C VAL A 636 -0.60 -25.92 19.52
N THR A 637 -0.80 -26.63 20.63
CA THR A 637 0.25 -27.47 21.23
C THR A 637 0.71 -28.56 20.27
N ASN A 638 -0.20 -29.23 19.57
CA ASN A 638 0.14 -30.25 18.57
C ASN A 638 0.97 -29.67 17.44
N ASN A 639 0.65 -28.48 16.94
CA ASN A 639 1.43 -27.82 15.90
C ASN A 639 2.83 -27.41 16.40
N LEU A 640 2.95 -26.89 17.62
CA LEU A 640 4.24 -26.55 18.22
C LEU A 640 5.14 -27.78 18.40
N ILE A 641 4.57 -28.93 18.79
CA ILE A 641 5.31 -30.19 18.93
C ILE A 641 5.69 -30.74 17.54
N ALA A 642 4.76 -30.78 16.58
CA ALA A 642 5.02 -31.24 15.22
C ALA A 642 6.11 -30.40 14.52
N ALA A 643 6.12 -29.08 14.76
CA ALA A 643 7.19 -28.20 14.30
C ALA A 643 8.56 -28.62 14.84
N MET A 644 8.64 -29.13 16.07
CA MET A 644 9.88 -29.62 16.66
C MET A 644 10.27 -31.03 16.21
N GLU A 645 9.31 -31.87 15.83
CA GLU A 645 9.56 -33.19 15.26
C GLU A 645 10.11 -33.09 13.81
N THR A 646 9.68 -32.09 13.05
CA THR A 646 10.06 -31.86 11.63
C THR A 646 11.25 -30.93 11.44
N ARG A 647 11.91 -30.52 12.52
CA ARG A 647 12.97 -29.51 12.47
C ARG A 647 14.21 -30.00 11.69
N PRO A 648 14.88 -29.13 10.93
CA PRO A 648 16.19 -29.40 10.33
C PRO A 648 17.28 -29.18 11.42
N PRO A 649 18.55 -28.79 11.14
CA PRO A 649 19.71 -29.04 12.04
C PRO A 649 19.45 -28.76 13.53
N PRO A 650 20.17 -29.44 14.45
CA PRO A 650 19.79 -29.56 15.85
C PRO A 650 19.75 -28.26 16.67
N LEU A 651 20.02 -27.10 16.08
CA LEU A 651 20.03 -25.78 16.72
C LEU A 651 18.73 -24.99 16.52
N CYS A 652 17.78 -25.46 15.70
CA CYS A 652 16.50 -24.75 15.47
C CYS A 652 15.57 -24.87 16.70
N TYR A 653 14.87 -23.79 17.05
CA TYR A 653 14.04 -23.71 18.26
C TYR A 653 12.83 -22.75 18.10
N LEU A 654 11.87 -22.86 19.01
CA LEU A 654 10.73 -21.95 19.15
C LEU A 654 10.86 -21.17 20.47
N HIS A 655 10.62 -19.87 20.43
CA HIS A 655 10.63 -18.99 21.61
C HIS A 655 9.27 -18.30 21.77
N LEU A 656 8.59 -18.56 22.88
CA LEU A 656 7.27 -18.06 23.22
C LEU A 656 7.42 -16.94 24.25
N LEU A 657 7.41 -15.68 23.81
CA LEU A 657 7.49 -14.52 24.69
C LEU A 657 6.10 -14.17 25.22
N GLN A 658 5.95 -14.04 26.53
CA GLN A 658 4.63 -13.79 27.12
C GLN A 658 4.14 -12.36 26.90
N GLY A 659 2.91 -12.23 26.41
CA GLY A 659 2.18 -11.00 26.16
C GLY A 659 1.17 -10.63 27.25
N GLY A 660 0.11 -9.94 26.81
CA GLY A 660 -0.96 -9.42 27.67
C GLY A 660 -0.54 -8.22 28.54
N GLY A 661 -1.32 -7.96 29.60
CA GLY A 661 -1.11 -6.83 30.50
C GLY A 661 -1.27 -5.49 29.80
N ALA A 662 -0.30 -4.59 29.94
CA ALA A 662 -0.33 -3.26 29.33
C ALA A 662 -0.45 -3.26 27.80
N ILE A 663 -0.05 -4.34 27.14
CA ILE A 663 -0.15 -4.47 25.68
C ILE A 663 -1.62 -4.44 25.25
N THR A 664 -2.49 -5.13 25.99
CA THR A 664 -3.94 -5.25 25.73
C THR A 664 -4.75 -4.07 26.24
N ASP A 665 -4.23 -3.29 27.19
CA ASP A 665 -4.90 -2.07 27.67
C ASP A 665 -4.99 -0.97 26.60
N VAL A 666 -4.02 -0.95 25.69
CA VAL A 666 -3.99 0.00 24.58
C VAL A 666 -4.92 -0.52 23.49
N ALA A 667 -5.89 0.31 23.09
CA ALA A 667 -6.82 -0.02 22.01
C ALA A 667 -6.07 -0.37 20.71
N ALA A 668 -6.59 -1.34 19.96
CA ALA A 668 -5.96 -1.84 18.73
C ALA A 668 -5.73 -0.72 17.69
N ASP A 669 -6.60 0.27 17.62
CA ASP A 669 -6.55 1.40 16.70
C ASP A 669 -5.75 2.62 17.22
N ALA A 670 -5.29 2.59 18.48
CA ALA A 670 -4.55 3.70 19.09
C ALA A 670 -3.15 3.93 18.49
N THR A 671 -2.60 2.92 17.81
CA THR A 671 -1.30 2.98 17.12
C THR A 671 -1.32 2.14 15.85
N ALA A 672 -0.37 2.31 14.94
CA ALA A 672 -0.24 1.44 13.77
C ALA A 672 -0.06 -0.06 14.13
N PHE A 673 0.49 -0.38 15.31
CA PHE A 673 0.54 -1.75 15.82
C PHE A 673 -0.86 -2.20 16.28
N GLY A 674 -1.59 -2.88 15.39
CA GLY A 674 -2.99 -3.29 15.63
C GLY A 674 -3.20 -4.64 16.30
N CYS A 675 -2.25 -5.56 16.16
CA CYS A 675 -2.38 -6.94 16.66
C CYS A 675 -2.00 -7.01 18.15
N ARG A 676 -2.87 -6.55 19.06
CA ARG A 676 -2.59 -6.46 20.51
C ARG A 676 -3.15 -7.61 21.35
N ASP A 677 -4.11 -8.33 20.81
CA ASP A 677 -4.84 -9.37 21.52
C ASP A 677 -4.16 -10.75 21.36
N TRP A 678 -3.14 -11.01 22.17
CA TRP A 678 -2.36 -12.27 22.16
C TRP A 678 -1.73 -12.58 23.51
N ASP A 679 -1.56 -13.89 23.78
CA ASP A 679 -0.94 -14.39 25.01
C ASP A 679 0.57 -14.61 24.83
N PHE A 680 1.00 -15.01 23.64
CA PHE A 680 2.40 -15.28 23.33
C PHE A 680 2.82 -14.81 21.94
N ALA A 681 3.98 -14.16 21.84
CA ALA A 681 4.68 -13.97 20.58
C ALA A 681 5.59 -15.18 20.33
N CYS A 682 5.26 -16.01 19.34
CA CYS A 682 6.02 -17.19 18.96
C CYS A 682 7.05 -16.83 17.89
N VAL A 683 8.31 -16.68 18.31
CA VAL A 683 9.46 -16.46 17.43
C VAL A 683 10.03 -17.81 17.01
N ILE A 684 9.86 -18.12 15.73
CA ILE A 684 10.35 -19.35 15.10
C ILE A 684 11.76 -19.05 14.57
N THR A 685 12.77 -19.73 15.10
CA THR A 685 14.17 -19.42 14.79
C THR A 685 14.89 -20.62 14.17
N GLY A 686 15.20 -20.51 12.88
CA GLY A 686 16.10 -21.42 12.19
C GLY A 686 17.54 -21.02 12.44
N VAL A 687 18.38 -21.96 12.87
CA VAL A 687 19.80 -21.70 13.22
C VAL A 687 20.69 -22.75 12.58
N TRP A 688 21.82 -22.31 12.03
CA TRP A 688 22.83 -23.20 11.46
C TRP A 688 24.27 -22.69 11.72
N PRO A 689 25.28 -23.57 11.63
CA PRO A 689 26.69 -23.16 11.69
C PRO A 689 27.05 -22.18 10.56
N ARG A 690 27.83 -21.14 10.86
CA ARG A 690 28.11 -20.06 9.90
C ARG A 690 28.92 -20.50 8.68
N ASP A 691 29.78 -21.50 8.84
CA ASP A 691 30.51 -22.16 7.75
C ASP A 691 29.58 -22.88 6.77
N GLN A 692 28.32 -23.09 7.15
CA GLN A 692 27.27 -23.67 6.30
C GLN A 692 26.34 -22.62 5.67
N ASP A 693 26.71 -21.33 5.70
CA ASP A 693 26.00 -20.30 4.93
C ASP A 693 25.90 -20.69 3.44
N ALA A 694 24.76 -20.41 2.81
CA ALA A 694 24.47 -20.76 1.41
C ALA A 694 24.47 -22.27 1.06
N THR A 695 24.54 -23.15 2.07
CA THR A 695 24.39 -24.61 1.88
C THR A 695 22.93 -25.06 2.02
N GLU A 696 22.67 -26.36 1.80
CA GLU A 696 21.34 -26.94 1.99
C GLU A 696 20.83 -26.82 3.43
N VAL A 697 21.73 -26.86 4.41
CA VAL A 697 21.36 -26.77 5.83
C VAL A 697 20.78 -25.40 6.17
N ALA A 698 21.37 -24.32 5.61
CA ALA A 698 20.81 -22.98 5.74
C ALA A 698 19.43 -22.87 5.07
N ARG A 699 19.28 -23.43 3.86
CA ARG A 699 18.01 -23.39 3.12
C ARG A 699 16.90 -24.20 3.78
N SER A 700 17.22 -25.38 4.31
CA SER A 700 16.25 -26.23 5.02
C SER A 700 15.78 -25.54 6.29
N ALA A 701 16.67 -24.89 7.04
CA ALA A 701 16.32 -24.07 8.20
C ALA A 701 15.37 -22.90 7.83
N VAL A 702 15.66 -22.16 6.77
CA VAL A 702 14.78 -21.07 6.28
C VAL A 702 13.41 -21.62 5.83
N ARG A 703 13.38 -22.72 5.08
CA ARG A 703 12.13 -23.38 4.64
C ARG A 703 11.29 -23.84 5.83
N TRP A 704 11.92 -24.45 6.82
CA TRP A 704 11.25 -24.87 8.06
C TRP A 704 10.61 -23.69 8.79
N VAL A 705 11.30 -22.55 8.91
CA VAL A 705 10.73 -21.33 9.52
C VAL A 705 9.44 -20.90 8.80
N TYR A 706 9.44 -20.88 7.46
CA TYR A 706 8.26 -20.51 6.68
C TYR A 706 7.13 -21.54 6.83
N ASN A 707 7.43 -22.84 6.75
CA ASN A 707 6.42 -23.90 6.90
C ASN A 707 5.72 -23.79 8.26
N VAL A 708 6.50 -23.72 9.35
CA VAL A 708 5.94 -23.58 10.70
C VAL A 708 5.15 -22.29 10.86
N ALA A 709 5.64 -21.17 10.32
CA ALA A 709 4.91 -19.90 10.36
C ALA A 709 3.57 -20.00 9.61
N MET A 710 3.53 -20.70 8.47
CA MET A 710 2.31 -20.91 7.68
C MET A 710 1.33 -21.87 8.36
N ASP A 711 1.80 -22.94 8.99
CA ASP A 711 0.96 -23.89 9.73
C ASP A 711 0.30 -23.23 10.95
N LEU A 712 1.03 -22.32 11.62
CA LEU A 712 0.52 -21.55 12.76
C LEU A 712 -0.33 -20.34 12.34
N LEU A 713 -0.23 -19.87 11.09
CA LEU A 713 -0.88 -18.64 10.63
C LEU A 713 -2.41 -18.66 10.80
N PRO A 714 -3.16 -19.75 10.50
CA PRO A 714 -4.61 -19.81 10.73
C PRO A 714 -5.00 -19.72 12.21
N LEU A 715 -4.12 -20.18 13.10
CA LEU A 715 -4.33 -20.17 14.56
C LEU A 715 -3.86 -18.87 15.22
N SER A 716 -3.16 -18.01 14.47
CA SER A 716 -2.59 -16.76 14.98
C SER A 716 -3.61 -15.62 15.03
N SER A 717 -3.50 -14.77 16.06
CA SER A 717 -4.22 -13.49 16.13
C SER A 717 -3.52 -12.36 15.35
N GLY A 718 -2.30 -12.60 14.87
CA GLY A 718 -1.56 -11.66 14.03
C GLY A 718 -0.11 -12.10 13.80
N VAL A 719 0.64 -11.27 13.09
CA VAL A 719 2.06 -11.49 12.78
C VAL A 719 2.87 -10.26 13.16
N TYR A 720 4.12 -10.45 13.60
CA TYR A 720 4.97 -9.31 13.90
C TYR A 720 5.67 -8.77 12.64
N GLY A 721 5.41 -7.50 12.29
CA GLY A 721 5.93 -6.88 11.07
C GLY A 721 7.43 -6.50 11.06
N ALA A 722 8.14 -6.63 12.19
CA ALA A 722 9.51 -6.09 12.31
C ALA A 722 10.56 -6.79 11.44
N ASP A 723 10.38 -8.08 11.14
CA ASP A 723 11.29 -8.89 10.31
C ASP A 723 10.69 -9.20 8.93
N LEU A 724 9.59 -8.55 8.53
CA LEU A 724 8.97 -8.69 7.20
C LEU A 724 9.44 -7.58 6.25
N GLY A 725 9.59 -7.92 4.97
CA GLY A 725 9.91 -6.96 3.91
C GLY A 725 9.24 -7.34 2.58
N PRO A 726 9.64 -6.74 1.45
CA PRO A 726 9.05 -6.98 0.12
C PRO A 726 9.45 -8.33 -0.49
N ASP A 727 9.67 -9.35 0.35
CA ASP A 727 9.87 -10.73 -0.08
C ASP A 727 8.50 -11.34 -0.44
N PRO A 728 8.32 -11.92 -1.63
CA PRO A 728 7.05 -12.55 -2.01
C PRO A 728 6.56 -13.60 -1.01
N ARG A 729 7.48 -14.29 -0.32
CA ARG A 729 7.16 -15.30 0.71
C ARG A 729 6.54 -14.68 1.97
N ASP A 730 6.82 -13.41 2.24
CA ASP A 730 6.24 -12.68 3.38
C ASP A 730 4.84 -12.15 3.08
N THR A 731 4.34 -12.21 1.83
CA THR A 731 3.05 -11.62 1.44
C THR A 731 1.90 -12.08 2.32
N ALA A 732 1.77 -13.39 2.56
CA ALA A 732 0.70 -13.95 3.40
C ALA A 732 0.84 -13.53 4.88
N LEU A 733 2.08 -13.38 5.36
CA LEU A 733 2.39 -12.96 6.72
C LEU A 733 2.10 -11.47 6.93
N ALA A 734 2.51 -10.62 5.97
CA ALA A 734 2.31 -9.17 6.00
C ALA A 734 0.82 -8.78 6.02
N VAL A 735 -0.03 -9.59 5.38
CA VAL A 735 -1.50 -9.43 5.42
C VAL A 735 -2.06 -9.39 6.84
N LYS A 736 -1.45 -10.13 7.79
CA LYS A 736 -1.84 -10.23 9.20
C LYS A 736 -1.00 -9.36 10.15
N ALA A 737 -0.11 -8.51 9.64
CA ALA A 737 0.83 -7.76 10.47
C ALA A 737 0.20 -6.59 11.26
N PHE A 738 -0.85 -5.98 10.71
CA PHE A 738 -1.42 -4.72 11.22
C PHE A 738 -2.88 -4.82 11.66
N GLY A 739 -3.51 -5.99 11.57
CA GLY A 739 -4.93 -6.16 11.90
C GLY A 739 -5.85 -5.24 11.08
N SER A 740 -6.85 -4.66 11.74
CA SER A 740 -7.81 -3.71 11.14
C SER A 740 -7.18 -2.39 10.69
N ASN A 741 -5.97 -2.06 11.14
CA ASN A 741 -5.32 -0.77 10.84
C ASN A 741 -4.73 -0.70 9.42
N ARG A 742 -4.70 -1.82 8.71
CA ARG A 742 -4.03 -1.96 7.41
C ARG A 742 -4.51 -0.96 6.35
N PRO A 743 -5.82 -0.68 6.17
CA PRO A 743 -6.29 0.30 5.19
C PRO A 743 -5.84 1.73 5.51
N ARG A 744 -5.85 2.13 6.80
CA ARG A 744 -5.39 3.44 7.25
C ARG A 744 -3.89 3.63 6.98
N LEU A 745 -3.07 2.59 7.21
CA LEU A 745 -1.64 2.61 6.87
C LEU A 745 -1.40 2.74 5.37
N ALA A 746 -2.19 2.06 4.54
CA ALA A 746 -2.08 2.13 3.08
C ALA A 746 -2.33 3.55 2.54
N ARG A 747 -3.37 4.21 3.04
CA ARG A 747 -3.66 5.62 2.71
C ARG A 747 -2.57 6.56 3.21
N LEU A 748 -2.13 6.38 4.46
CA LEU A 748 -1.04 7.19 5.02
C LEU A 748 0.26 7.02 4.22
N LYS A 749 0.54 5.81 3.73
CA LYS A 749 1.70 5.54 2.85
C LYS A 749 1.56 6.27 1.52
N GLN A 750 0.38 6.28 0.91
CA GLN A 750 0.12 7.00 -0.34
C GLN A 750 0.37 8.52 -0.19
N VAL A 751 0.02 9.12 0.94
CA VAL A 751 0.26 10.55 1.20
C VAL A 751 1.71 10.83 1.60
N SER A 752 2.30 9.98 2.45
CA SER A 752 3.62 10.23 3.05
C SER A 752 4.79 9.82 2.16
N ASP A 753 4.57 8.86 1.26
CA ASP A 753 5.56 8.33 0.32
C ASP A 753 4.90 7.86 -1.00
N PRO A 754 4.27 8.79 -1.78
CA PRO A 754 3.55 8.47 -3.02
C PRO A 754 4.44 7.84 -4.10
N PHE A 755 5.75 8.12 -4.05
CA PHE A 755 6.73 7.64 -5.03
C PHE A 755 7.46 6.38 -4.56
N ASN A 756 7.07 5.82 -3.42
CA ASN A 756 7.63 4.60 -2.84
C ASN A 756 9.17 4.65 -2.67
N VAL A 757 9.69 5.81 -2.23
CA VAL A 757 11.11 6.01 -1.89
C VAL A 757 11.55 5.00 -0.83
N LEU A 758 10.67 4.67 0.12
CA LEU A 758 10.90 3.70 1.20
C LEU A 758 10.15 2.38 0.92
N ALA A 759 10.51 1.73 -0.19
CA ALA A 759 9.86 0.52 -0.71
C ALA A 759 10.13 -0.77 0.09
N HIS A 760 11.14 -0.76 0.96
CA HIS A 760 11.73 -1.99 1.54
C HIS A 760 11.35 -2.24 3.00
N ALA A 761 10.36 -1.49 3.51
CA ALA A 761 9.77 -1.74 4.83
C ALA A 761 8.77 -2.91 4.78
N CYS A 762 8.14 -3.23 5.93
CA CYS A 762 7.04 -4.19 5.97
C CYS A 762 5.98 -3.80 4.93
N PRO A 763 5.62 -4.69 3.99
CA PRO A 763 4.72 -4.36 2.90
C PRO A 763 3.37 -3.89 3.42
N LEU A 764 2.89 -2.81 2.83
CA LEU A 764 1.52 -2.31 3.01
C LEU A 764 0.74 -2.62 1.73
N PRO A 765 -0.57 -2.92 1.81
CA PRO A 765 -1.37 -3.08 0.62
C PRO A 765 -1.40 -1.77 -0.16
N LYS A 766 -1.66 -1.85 -1.46
CA LYS A 766 -2.02 -0.66 -2.22
C LYS A 766 -3.24 -0.02 -1.55
N ALA A 767 -3.25 1.31 -1.49
CA ALA A 767 -4.43 2.02 -1.01
C ALA A 767 -5.62 1.54 -1.85
N PRO A 768 -6.71 1.10 -1.20
CA PRO A 768 -7.91 0.76 -1.94
C PRO A 768 -8.34 1.98 -2.76
N MET A 769 -8.83 1.74 -3.98
CA MET A 769 -9.44 2.79 -4.76
C MET A 769 -10.65 3.29 -3.97
N GLU A 770 -10.72 4.61 -3.73
CA GLU A 770 -11.92 5.19 -3.17
C GLU A 770 -13.11 4.89 -4.10
N PRO A 771 -14.34 4.74 -3.56
CA PRO A 771 -15.51 4.56 -4.39
C PRO A 771 -15.58 5.67 -5.43
N LYS A 772 -15.75 5.32 -6.70
CA LYS A 772 -15.83 6.30 -7.79
C LYS A 772 -17.04 7.21 -7.62
N LEU A 773 -18.12 6.64 -7.08
CA LEU A 773 -19.39 7.32 -6.82
C LEU A 773 -19.83 7.09 -5.38
N ILE A 774 -20.11 8.18 -4.67
CA ILE A 774 -20.68 8.18 -3.32
C ILE A 774 -22.05 8.84 -3.40
N ILE A 775 -23.09 8.12 -3.00
CA ILE A 775 -24.48 8.60 -3.04
C ILE A 775 -24.97 8.73 -1.60
N LEU A 776 -25.22 9.96 -1.18
CA LEU A 776 -25.80 10.28 0.12
C LEU A 776 -27.32 10.20 0.03
N VAL A 777 -27.92 9.23 0.71
CA VAL A 777 -29.37 9.03 0.72
C VAL A 777 -29.98 9.75 1.91
N THR A 778 -30.54 10.93 1.65
CA THR A 778 -31.11 11.84 2.67
C THR A 778 -32.64 11.85 2.56
N GLY A 779 -33.33 12.57 3.46
CA GLY A 779 -34.80 12.64 3.47
C GLY A 779 -35.41 12.56 4.87
N GLU A 780 -36.71 12.82 4.94
CA GLU A 780 -37.47 12.88 6.20
C GLU A 780 -37.68 11.51 6.85
N SER A 781 -38.25 11.52 8.06
CA SER A 781 -38.65 10.30 8.77
C SER A 781 -39.58 9.45 7.92
N CYS A 782 -39.46 8.14 8.04
CA CYS A 782 -40.33 7.18 7.35
C CYS A 782 -40.36 7.21 5.80
N ALA A 783 -39.50 8.00 5.15
CA ALA A 783 -39.41 8.07 3.68
C ALA A 783 -38.83 6.79 3.01
N GLY A 784 -38.25 5.86 3.78
CA GLY A 784 -37.75 4.58 3.25
C GLY A 784 -36.32 4.59 2.73
N LYS A 785 -35.47 5.50 3.22
CA LYS A 785 -34.07 5.67 2.80
C LYS A 785 -33.24 4.38 2.72
N ASP A 786 -33.23 3.61 3.82
CA ASP A 786 -32.45 2.35 3.89
C ASP A 786 -32.95 1.34 2.85
N TYR A 787 -34.27 1.27 2.63
CA TYR A 787 -34.87 0.43 1.60
C TYR A 787 -34.49 0.86 0.17
N CYS A 788 -34.56 2.16 -0.13
CA CYS A 788 -34.16 2.69 -1.43
C CYS A 788 -32.67 2.42 -1.72
N ALA A 789 -31.80 2.61 -0.72
CA ALA A 789 -30.38 2.34 -0.83
C ALA A 789 -30.11 0.87 -1.20
N GLU A 790 -30.76 -0.08 -0.51
CA GLU A 790 -30.63 -1.51 -0.82
C GLU A 790 -31.13 -1.87 -2.23
N VAL A 791 -32.25 -1.28 -2.68
CA VAL A 791 -32.75 -1.48 -4.05
C VAL A 791 -31.75 -0.95 -5.08
N TRP A 792 -31.15 0.21 -4.85
CA TRP A 792 -30.17 0.81 -5.75
C TRP A 792 -28.85 0.03 -5.78
N VAL A 793 -28.39 -0.52 -4.65
CA VAL A 793 -27.28 -1.49 -4.61
C VAL A 793 -27.55 -2.65 -5.57
N SER A 794 -28.75 -3.24 -5.48
CA SER A 794 -29.14 -4.35 -6.36
C SER A 794 -29.11 -3.97 -7.84
N VAL A 795 -29.50 -2.74 -8.21
CA VAL A 795 -29.41 -2.26 -9.61
C VAL A 795 -27.96 -2.24 -10.08
N PHE A 796 -27.05 -1.62 -9.32
CA PHE A 796 -25.64 -1.54 -9.68
C PHE A 796 -24.97 -2.93 -9.79
N THR A 797 -25.34 -3.88 -8.93
CA THR A 797 -24.74 -5.22 -8.94
C THR A 797 -25.33 -6.15 -10.01
N THR A 798 -26.60 -5.97 -10.38
CA THR A 798 -27.34 -6.94 -11.22
C THR A 798 -27.39 -6.53 -12.70
N LEU A 799 -27.52 -5.23 -13.00
CA LEU A 799 -27.75 -4.74 -14.36
C LEU A 799 -26.47 -4.30 -15.08
N CYS A 800 -25.37 -4.07 -14.35
CA CYS A 800 -24.12 -3.59 -14.94
C CYS A 800 -23.14 -4.73 -15.24
N THR A 801 -23.40 -5.47 -16.32
CA THR A 801 -22.35 -6.22 -17.04
C THR A 801 -21.76 -5.34 -18.15
N HIS A 802 -21.18 -4.20 -17.80
CA HIS A 802 -20.41 -3.41 -18.77
C HIS A 802 -18.98 -3.98 -18.86
N ASN A 803 -18.53 -4.31 -20.08
CA ASN A 803 -17.15 -4.69 -20.42
C ASN A 803 -16.51 -5.85 -19.60
N ASN A 804 -17.25 -6.93 -19.29
CA ASN A 804 -16.74 -8.10 -18.55
C ASN A 804 -16.29 -7.84 -17.10
N ARG A 805 -16.69 -6.72 -16.48
CA ARG A 805 -16.47 -6.47 -15.03
C ARG A 805 -17.77 -6.07 -14.35
N ALA A 806 -18.24 -6.88 -13.41
CA ALA A 806 -19.38 -6.54 -12.56
C ALA A 806 -19.02 -5.36 -11.65
N LEU A 807 -19.86 -4.32 -11.62
CA LEU A 807 -19.71 -3.23 -10.66
C LEU A 807 -20.04 -3.73 -9.26
N THR A 808 -19.29 -3.23 -8.28
CA THR A 808 -19.51 -3.53 -6.86
C THR A 808 -20.16 -2.34 -6.17
N ALA A 809 -21.22 -2.58 -5.41
CA ALA A 809 -21.93 -1.55 -4.67
C ALA A 809 -22.28 -2.02 -3.26
N CYS A 810 -22.35 -1.09 -2.30
CA CYS A 810 -22.86 -1.39 -0.95
C CYS A 810 -23.59 -0.18 -0.34
N ALA A 811 -24.46 -0.46 0.63
CA ALA A 811 -25.13 0.53 1.45
C ALA A 811 -24.62 0.46 2.89
N ILE A 812 -24.24 1.60 3.47
CA ILE A 812 -23.75 1.70 4.85
C ILE A 812 -24.43 2.89 5.55
N SER A 813 -24.91 2.67 6.77
CA SER A 813 -25.47 3.73 7.60
C SER A 813 -24.37 4.40 8.44
N ILE A 814 -24.13 5.69 8.21
CA ILE A 814 -23.14 6.48 8.98
C ILE A 814 -23.49 6.57 10.47
N SER A 815 -24.78 6.41 10.79
CA SER A 815 -25.29 6.48 12.17
C SER A 815 -24.99 5.24 13.01
N ASP A 816 -24.41 4.18 12.43
CA ASP A 816 -24.22 2.90 13.14
C ASP A 816 -23.18 2.98 14.25
N ALA A 817 -22.12 3.78 14.07
CA ALA A 817 -21.15 4.05 15.13
C ALA A 817 -21.83 4.72 16.34
N THR A 818 -22.58 5.80 16.10
CA THR A 818 -23.34 6.51 17.13
C THR A 818 -24.37 5.60 17.81
N LYS A 819 -25.06 4.72 17.07
CA LYS A 819 -26.02 3.76 17.66
C LYS A 819 -25.33 2.79 18.63
N ARG A 820 -24.13 2.30 18.30
CA ARG A 820 -23.36 1.40 19.19
C ARG A 820 -22.96 2.11 20.48
N GLU A 821 -22.47 3.33 20.38
CA GLU A 821 -22.07 4.12 21.54
C GLU A 821 -23.27 4.52 22.40
N TYR A 822 -24.38 4.92 21.76
CA TYR A 822 -25.64 5.21 22.44
C TYR A 822 -26.17 3.96 23.17
N ALA A 823 -26.18 2.79 22.52
CA ALA A 823 -26.59 1.53 23.14
C ALA A 823 -25.71 1.16 24.34
N ALA A 824 -24.38 1.30 24.21
CA ALA A 824 -23.44 1.04 25.30
C ALA A 824 -23.63 2.00 26.49
N THR A 825 -24.00 3.26 26.22
CA THR A 825 -24.16 4.30 27.26
C THR A 825 -25.53 4.25 27.94
N THR A 826 -26.60 3.99 27.18
CA THR A 826 -27.99 4.07 27.66
C THR A 826 -28.60 2.71 28.01
N GLY A 827 -27.96 1.61 27.59
CA GLY A 827 -28.51 0.26 27.71
C GLY A 827 -29.57 -0.10 26.67
N ALA A 828 -29.76 0.72 25.64
CA ALA A 828 -30.67 0.42 24.53
C ALA A 828 -30.21 -0.83 23.74
N ASP A 829 -31.17 -1.59 23.18
CA ASP A 829 -30.86 -2.80 22.43
C ASP A 829 -30.28 -2.46 21.04
N LEU A 830 -28.99 -2.74 20.85
CA LEU A 830 -28.29 -2.45 19.60
C LEU A 830 -28.89 -3.20 18.40
N ASN A 831 -29.27 -4.47 18.55
CA ASN A 831 -29.78 -5.27 17.43
C ASN A 831 -31.13 -4.71 16.96
N ARG A 832 -31.95 -4.25 17.90
CA ARG A 832 -33.21 -3.57 17.57
C ARG A 832 -32.97 -2.17 16.99
N LEU A 833 -31.98 -1.41 17.46
CA LEU A 833 -31.62 -0.11 16.86
C LEU A 833 -31.15 -0.23 15.39
N LEU A 834 -30.55 -1.37 15.04
CA LEU A 834 -30.07 -1.63 13.68
C LEU A 834 -31.16 -2.21 12.76
N GLY A 835 -32.03 -3.10 13.26
CA GLY A 835 -32.98 -3.85 12.44
C GLY A 835 -34.47 -3.53 12.62
N ASP A 836 -34.88 -2.95 13.76
CA ASP A 836 -36.29 -2.67 14.08
C ASP A 836 -36.61 -1.19 13.80
N ARG A 837 -37.40 -0.94 12.75
CA ARG A 837 -37.73 0.42 12.29
C ARG A 837 -38.55 1.21 13.31
N ALA A 838 -39.51 0.57 13.99
CA ALA A 838 -40.36 1.23 14.98
C ALA A 838 -39.53 1.62 16.22
N TYR A 839 -38.67 0.70 16.67
CA TYR A 839 -37.75 0.97 17.77
C TYR A 839 -36.72 2.07 17.44
N LYS A 840 -36.18 2.07 16.22
CA LYS A 840 -35.29 3.13 15.72
C LYS A 840 -35.97 4.50 15.68
N GLU A 841 -37.26 4.55 15.35
CA GLU A 841 -38.04 5.80 15.33
C GLU A 841 -38.27 6.33 16.75
N GLN A 842 -38.67 5.45 17.69
CA GLN A 842 -38.85 5.80 19.10
C GLN A 842 -37.60 6.43 19.71
N HIS A 843 -36.41 5.90 19.41
CA HIS A 843 -35.14 6.39 19.95
C HIS A 843 -34.52 7.55 19.14
N ARG A 844 -35.10 7.97 18.02
CA ARG A 844 -34.50 8.97 17.13
C ARG A 844 -34.24 10.33 17.80
N PRO A 845 -35.17 10.93 18.56
CA PRO A 845 -34.91 12.22 19.20
C PRO A 845 -33.72 12.14 20.17
N ALA A 846 -33.69 11.13 21.03
CA ALA A 846 -32.60 10.90 21.98
C ALA A 846 -31.26 10.60 21.29
N LEU A 847 -31.27 9.81 20.20
CA LEU A 847 -30.08 9.60 19.37
C LEU A 847 -29.61 10.88 18.66
N THR A 848 -30.51 11.83 18.40
CA THR A 848 -30.18 13.13 17.78
C THR A 848 -29.49 14.03 18.77
N GLU A 849 -30.06 14.15 19.97
CA GLU A 849 -29.48 14.88 21.09
C GLU A 849 -28.11 14.31 21.50
N PHE A 850 -28.02 12.99 21.66
CA PHE A 850 -26.76 12.30 22.00
C PHE A 850 -25.63 12.62 21.01
N PHE A 851 -25.93 12.61 19.72
CA PHE A 851 -24.94 12.96 18.70
C PHE A 851 -24.55 14.44 18.73
N GLN A 852 -25.52 15.34 18.93
CA GLN A 852 -25.24 16.78 19.03
C GLN A 852 -24.31 17.07 20.22
N ASP A 853 -24.54 16.42 21.37
CA ASP A 853 -23.65 16.50 22.53
C ASP A 853 -22.23 16.01 22.22
N GLN A 854 -22.10 14.90 21.48
CA GLN A 854 -20.80 14.41 21.05
C GLN A 854 -20.10 15.37 20.08
N VAL A 855 -20.84 15.99 19.15
CA VAL A 855 -20.28 16.99 18.23
C VAL A 855 -19.82 18.25 18.97
N LEU A 856 -20.52 18.67 20.03
CA LEU A 856 -20.07 19.79 20.88
C LEU A 856 -18.72 19.50 21.55
N GLN A 857 -18.47 18.26 21.96
CA GLN A 857 -17.20 17.83 22.55
C GLN A 857 -16.12 17.53 21.50
N ARG A 858 -16.53 17.04 20.32
CA ARG A 858 -15.67 16.63 19.21
C ARG A 858 -16.22 17.19 17.89
N PRO A 859 -15.90 18.46 17.56
CA PRO A 859 -16.46 19.13 16.37
C PRO A 859 -16.17 18.44 15.03
N GLY A 860 -15.11 17.62 14.95
CA GLY A 860 -14.74 16.84 13.77
C GLY A 860 -15.47 15.50 13.60
N LEU A 861 -16.32 15.09 14.56
CA LEU A 861 -16.99 13.79 14.57
C LEU A 861 -17.76 13.44 13.27
N PRO A 862 -18.49 14.37 12.62
CA PRO A 862 -19.20 14.06 11.37
C PRO A 862 -18.26 13.71 10.22
N GLU A 863 -17.14 14.45 10.07
CA GLU A 863 -16.13 14.21 9.05
C GLU A 863 -15.43 12.86 9.29
N GLU A 864 -15.15 12.52 10.54
CA GLU A 864 -14.54 11.25 10.94
C GLU A 864 -15.46 10.06 10.67
N HIS A 865 -16.76 10.15 11.02
CA HIS A 865 -17.72 9.10 10.73
C HIS A 865 -17.87 8.88 9.23
N PHE A 866 -17.94 9.97 8.45
CA PHE A 866 -18.04 9.89 6.99
C PHE A 866 -16.82 9.20 6.40
N LEU A 867 -15.61 9.66 6.77
CA LEU A 867 -14.37 9.05 6.33
C LEU A 867 -14.28 7.58 6.76
N SER A 868 -14.72 7.21 7.97
CA SER A 868 -14.76 5.81 8.40
C SER A 868 -15.59 4.95 7.45
N VAL A 869 -16.80 5.40 7.09
CA VAL A 869 -17.69 4.67 6.16
C VAL A 869 -17.07 4.54 4.77
N VAL A 870 -16.50 5.63 4.25
CA VAL A 870 -15.81 5.61 2.94
C VAL A 870 -14.62 4.66 2.98
N HIS A 871 -13.84 4.68 4.06
CA HIS A 871 -12.68 3.82 4.25
C HIS A 871 -13.05 2.33 4.34
N ASP A 872 -14.16 2.01 5.01
CA ASP A 872 -14.68 0.64 5.10
C ASP A 872 -15.13 0.14 3.73
N ALA A 873 -15.82 0.98 2.96
CA ALA A 873 -16.22 0.66 1.59
C ALA A 873 -15.02 0.50 0.64
N ALA A 874 -14.02 1.39 0.75
CA ALA A 874 -12.79 1.30 -0.02
C ALA A 874 -12.05 -0.02 0.30
N ALA A 875 -11.95 -0.41 1.58
CA ALA A 875 -11.31 -1.67 1.97
C ALA A 875 -11.98 -2.92 1.33
N LEU A 876 -13.27 -2.83 0.97
CA LEU A 876 -14.02 -3.85 0.26
C LEU A 876 -13.90 -3.75 -1.28
N ASN A 877 -13.11 -2.79 -1.80
CA ASN A 877 -12.95 -2.46 -3.22
C ASN A 877 -14.29 -2.17 -3.93
N VAL A 878 -15.16 -1.38 -3.28
CA VAL A 878 -16.49 -1.03 -3.78
C VAL A 878 -16.42 0.13 -4.77
N ASP A 879 -17.07 0.01 -5.94
CA ASP A 879 -17.13 1.08 -6.95
C ASP A 879 -18.17 2.17 -6.60
N VAL A 880 -19.31 1.79 -6.00
CA VAL A 880 -20.42 2.68 -5.62
C VAL A 880 -20.80 2.53 -4.14
N LEU A 881 -20.67 3.60 -3.37
CA LEU A 881 -21.05 3.61 -1.95
C LEU A 881 -22.34 4.42 -1.74
N LEU A 882 -23.35 3.80 -1.13
CA LEU A 882 -24.57 4.47 -0.70
C LEU A 882 -24.52 4.71 0.82
N VAL A 883 -24.57 5.97 1.24
CA VAL A 883 -24.50 6.37 2.65
C VAL A 883 -25.87 6.82 3.14
N THR A 884 -26.41 6.15 4.15
CA THR A 884 -27.68 6.56 4.80
C THR A 884 -27.44 7.09 6.21
N GLY A 885 -28.46 7.72 6.80
CA GLY A 885 -28.42 8.17 8.19
C GLY A 885 -27.68 9.50 8.42
N MET A 886 -27.41 10.24 7.34
CA MET A 886 -26.85 11.60 7.38
C MET A 886 -27.78 12.58 8.13
N ARG A 887 -27.16 13.55 8.83
CA ARG A 887 -27.87 14.58 9.62
C ARG A 887 -27.52 16.02 9.21
N ASP A 888 -26.50 16.19 8.36
CA ASP A 888 -26.12 17.50 7.82
C ASP A 888 -27.14 18.03 6.82
N GLU A 889 -27.38 19.35 6.85
CA GLU A 889 -28.35 20.01 5.96
C GLU A 889 -27.88 20.20 4.51
N ALA A 890 -26.56 20.22 4.26
CA ALA A 890 -26.02 20.20 2.90
C ALA A 890 -24.74 19.37 2.89
N PRO A 891 -24.88 18.03 2.96
CA PRO A 891 -23.76 17.14 3.20
C PRO A 891 -22.75 17.17 2.05
N VAL A 892 -23.20 17.43 0.81
CA VAL A 892 -22.27 17.49 -0.33
C VAL A 892 -21.26 18.63 -0.20
N ALA A 893 -21.74 19.83 0.13
CA ALA A 893 -20.87 20.99 0.34
C ALA A 893 -19.99 20.85 1.60
N ALA A 894 -20.45 20.09 2.59
CA ALA A 894 -19.70 19.84 3.82
C ALA A 894 -18.57 18.84 3.62
N LEU A 895 -18.81 17.74 2.88
CA LEU A 895 -17.95 16.55 2.91
C LEU A 895 -17.17 16.28 1.62
N SER A 896 -17.52 16.88 0.48
CA SER A 896 -16.88 16.53 -0.82
C SER A 896 -15.38 16.75 -0.86
N HIS A 897 -14.88 17.74 -0.12
CA HIS A 897 -13.46 18.03 -0.01
C HIS A 897 -12.65 16.93 0.69
N LEU A 898 -13.31 16.02 1.41
CA LEU A 898 -12.68 14.89 2.10
C LEU A 898 -12.41 13.70 1.17
N VAL A 899 -13.10 13.66 0.03
CA VAL A 899 -13.04 12.59 -0.98
C VAL A 899 -12.87 13.21 -2.37
N PRO A 900 -11.74 13.92 -2.61
CA PRO A 900 -11.60 14.78 -3.78
C PRO A 900 -11.51 14.02 -5.11
N ASP A 901 -11.28 12.71 -5.07
CA ASP A 901 -11.25 11.82 -6.22
C ASP A 901 -12.57 11.05 -6.45
N SER A 902 -13.53 11.19 -5.52
CA SER A 902 -14.86 10.55 -5.62
C SER A 902 -15.91 11.56 -6.03
N LYS A 903 -16.77 11.18 -6.98
CA LYS A 903 -17.97 11.97 -7.26
C LYS A 903 -18.98 11.75 -6.15
N MET A 904 -19.45 12.82 -5.53
CA MET A 904 -20.46 12.73 -4.47
C MET A 904 -21.77 13.38 -4.89
N LEU A 905 -22.87 12.63 -4.71
CA LEU A 905 -24.23 13.03 -5.04
C LEU A 905 -25.12 12.93 -3.81
N GLU A 906 -26.17 13.75 -3.74
CA GLU A 906 -27.23 13.62 -2.76
C GLU A 906 -28.53 13.21 -3.45
N VAL A 907 -29.19 12.17 -2.93
CA VAL A 907 -30.54 11.77 -3.31
C VAL A 907 -31.44 11.91 -2.09
N ARG A 908 -32.34 12.89 -2.12
CA ARG A 908 -33.34 13.14 -1.09
C ARG A 908 -34.59 12.33 -1.38
N VAL A 909 -34.86 11.34 -0.53
CA VAL A 909 -36.06 10.51 -0.60
C VAL A 909 -37.22 11.21 0.11
N GLN A 910 -38.32 11.40 -0.60
CA GLN A 910 -39.56 11.98 -0.09
C GLN A 910 -40.70 10.95 -0.19
N ALA A 911 -41.76 11.15 0.58
CA ALA A 911 -42.98 10.35 0.51
C ALA A 911 -44.14 11.21 1.03
N SER A 912 -45.32 11.08 0.46
CA SER A 912 -46.53 11.76 0.91
C SER A 912 -46.87 11.46 2.37
N HIS A 913 -47.57 12.40 3.03
CA HIS A 913 -48.00 12.22 4.42
C HIS A 913 -48.84 10.96 4.65
N GLU A 914 -49.65 10.55 3.66
CA GLU A 914 -50.45 9.32 3.72
C GLU A 914 -49.56 8.08 3.72
N THR A 915 -48.59 8.02 2.80
CA THR A 915 -47.60 6.94 2.72
C THR A 915 -46.74 6.89 3.99
N GLN A 916 -46.35 8.05 4.53
CA GLN A 916 -45.61 8.13 5.79
C GLN A 916 -46.42 7.59 6.97
N ARG A 917 -47.71 7.94 7.07
CA ARG A 917 -48.62 7.44 8.12
C ARG A 917 -48.90 5.96 7.98
N ALA A 918 -49.17 5.45 6.78
CA ALA A 918 -49.37 4.01 6.55
C ALA A 918 -48.12 3.19 6.95
N ARG A 919 -46.92 3.71 6.63
CA ARG A 919 -45.64 3.10 7.05
C ARG A 919 -45.34 3.25 8.54
N HIS A 920 -46.04 4.15 9.23
CA HIS A 920 -45.94 4.38 10.67
C HIS A 920 -46.99 3.57 11.45
N GLU A 921 -48.19 3.36 10.89
CA GLU A 921 -49.35 2.71 11.54
C GLU A 921 -49.47 1.21 11.20
N GLY A 922 -48.95 0.77 10.05
CA GLY A 922 -49.03 -0.62 9.55
C GLY A 922 -48.28 -1.69 10.36
N GLN A 923 -47.91 -1.41 11.60
CA GLN A 923 -47.30 -2.37 12.53
C GLN A 923 -47.99 -2.46 13.90
N LEU A 924 -49.08 -1.70 14.13
CA LEU A 924 -49.87 -1.80 15.37
C LEU A 924 -51.06 -2.78 15.28
N SER A 925 -51.22 -3.51 14.17
CA SER A 925 -52.29 -4.52 14.05
C SER A 925 -51.84 -5.77 13.27
N GLU A 926 -51.06 -6.63 13.92
CA GLU A 926 -51.17 -8.08 13.68
C GLU A 926 -51.81 -8.71 14.91
N ASP A 927 -53.09 -8.37 15.12
CA ASP A 927 -53.94 -9.16 16.00
C ASP A 927 -54.70 -10.21 15.16
N LYS A 928 -54.59 -11.44 15.63
CA LYS A 928 -55.12 -12.67 15.05
C LYS A 928 -56.63 -12.55 14.74
N ASN A 929 -57.01 -12.70 13.47
CA ASN A 929 -58.05 -13.63 13.00
C ASN A 929 -58.48 -13.31 11.55
N GLY A 930 -57.82 -13.94 10.58
CA GLY A 930 -58.34 -14.07 9.22
C GLY A 930 -59.09 -15.39 9.06
N LYS A 931 -60.37 -15.42 9.45
CA LYS A 931 -61.32 -16.37 8.88
C LYS A 931 -61.70 -15.85 7.49
N SER A 932 -61.46 -16.67 6.49
CA SER A 932 -61.90 -16.50 5.12
C SER A 932 -63.41 -16.29 5.03
N VAL A 933 -63.85 -15.22 4.38
CA VAL A 933 -65.14 -15.21 3.67
C VAL A 933 -64.94 -14.53 2.32
N ASP A 934 -65.45 -15.27 1.34
CA ASP A 934 -65.56 -15.11 -0.10
C ASP A 934 -66.44 -13.92 -0.52
N GLY A 935 -66.32 -13.48 -1.78
CA GLY A 935 -67.40 -12.69 -2.41
C GLY A 935 -67.03 -11.53 -3.33
N THR A 936 -66.96 -11.86 -4.64
CA THR A 936 -67.58 -11.15 -5.77
C THR A 936 -67.06 -9.78 -6.26
N ASP A 937 -66.51 -9.86 -7.48
CA ASP A 937 -66.56 -8.94 -8.62
C ASP A 937 -67.47 -7.70 -8.52
N HIS A 938 -66.89 -6.54 -8.84
CA HIS A 938 -67.51 -5.63 -9.81
C HIS A 938 -66.44 -4.90 -10.62
N LYS A 939 -66.49 -5.10 -11.94
CA LYS A 939 -65.86 -4.24 -12.96
C LYS A 939 -66.45 -2.84 -12.88
N ASP A 940 -65.60 -1.83 -12.91
CA ASP A 940 -65.84 -0.67 -13.78
C ASP A 940 -64.52 -0.06 -14.25
N SER A 941 -64.37 -0.08 -15.57
CA SER A 941 -63.32 0.54 -16.35
C SER A 941 -63.50 2.06 -16.37
N LYS A 942 -62.47 2.83 -16.02
CA LYS A 942 -62.15 4.10 -16.67
C LYS A 942 -60.64 4.28 -16.76
N GLU A 943 -60.17 4.32 -18.01
CA GLU A 943 -58.89 4.88 -18.40
C GLU A 943 -58.75 6.29 -17.82
N GLY A 944 -57.79 6.44 -16.91
CA GLY A 944 -57.28 7.71 -16.42
C GLY A 944 -55.78 7.69 -16.60
N ARG A 945 -55.32 8.27 -17.71
CA ARG A 945 -53.92 8.59 -17.97
C ARG A 945 -53.46 9.53 -16.84
N LEU A 946 -52.79 8.99 -15.82
CA LEU A 946 -52.23 9.79 -14.73
C LEU A 946 -50.93 10.40 -15.23
N ASP A 947 -51.06 11.66 -15.62
CA ASP A 947 -50.01 12.61 -15.92
C ASP A 947 -48.99 12.64 -14.77
N VAL A 948 -47.72 12.37 -15.09
CA VAL A 948 -46.59 12.55 -14.17
C VAL A 948 -46.24 14.04 -14.20
N THR A 949 -47.03 14.88 -13.54
CA THR A 949 -46.77 16.31 -13.43
C THR A 949 -47.06 16.80 -12.01
N ALA A 950 -46.00 16.88 -11.19
CA ALA A 950 -45.82 17.90 -10.13
C ALA A 950 -44.50 17.61 -9.38
N LEU A 951 -43.38 18.10 -9.93
CA LEU A 951 -42.15 18.34 -9.17
C LEU A 951 -42.33 19.70 -8.48
N ASP A 952 -42.83 19.72 -7.24
CA ASP A 952 -42.87 20.92 -6.40
C ASP A 952 -41.66 20.90 -5.45
N CYS A 953 -40.81 21.93 -5.53
CA CYS A 953 -39.55 22.05 -4.79
C CYS A 953 -39.67 23.03 -3.61
N SER A 954 -39.09 22.66 -2.44
CA SER A 954 -38.21 23.48 -1.56
C SER A 954 -37.95 22.75 -0.20
N PRO A 955 -36.83 22.91 0.55
CA PRO A 955 -35.58 23.64 0.28
C PRO A 955 -34.30 22.73 0.26
N THR A 956 -33.19 23.35 -0.16
CA THR A 956 -31.73 23.02 -0.11
C THR A 956 -31.07 22.24 -1.27
N SER A 957 -30.26 22.98 -2.05
CA SER A 957 -29.04 22.63 -2.83
C SER A 957 -28.80 21.20 -3.32
N SER A 958 -28.59 21.06 -4.63
CA SER A 958 -27.87 19.94 -5.30
C SER A 958 -28.44 18.52 -5.15
N SER A 959 -29.61 18.35 -4.55
CA SER A 959 -30.22 17.04 -4.32
C SER A 959 -31.05 16.57 -5.51
N LEU A 960 -30.84 15.33 -5.96
CA LEU A 960 -31.84 14.57 -6.69
C LEU A 960 -33.01 14.28 -5.75
N ILE A 961 -34.26 14.49 -6.19
CA ILE A 961 -35.44 14.14 -5.38
C ILE A 961 -36.02 12.84 -5.92
N PHE A 962 -36.29 11.89 -5.02
CA PHE A 962 -36.98 10.65 -5.36
C PHE A 962 -38.26 10.50 -4.52
N ASP A 963 -39.40 10.52 -5.19
CA ASP A 963 -40.71 10.34 -4.57
C ASP A 963 -41.04 8.85 -4.40
N ASN A 964 -40.96 8.39 -3.15
CA ASN A 964 -41.15 7.00 -2.76
C ASN A 964 -42.61 6.73 -2.34
N ASP A 965 -43.58 7.14 -3.17
CA ASP A 965 -45.01 6.96 -2.92
C ASP A 965 -45.60 5.68 -3.52
N THR A 966 -44.94 5.10 -4.53
CA THR A 966 -45.38 3.84 -5.12
C THR A 966 -44.95 2.65 -4.28
N THR A 967 -45.82 1.66 -4.12
CA THR A 967 -45.49 0.38 -3.46
C THR A 967 -44.63 -0.51 -4.39
N GLY A 968 -43.58 -1.13 -3.84
CA GLY A 968 -42.68 -2.02 -4.58
C GLY A 968 -41.36 -1.35 -4.99
N ASP A 969 -40.48 -2.09 -5.68
CA ASP A 969 -39.12 -1.66 -6.01
C ASP A 969 -38.98 -1.04 -7.42
N LYS A 970 -40.01 -1.13 -8.27
CA LYS A 970 -39.95 -0.74 -9.69
C LYS A 970 -39.59 0.73 -9.91
N ALA A 971 -40.21 1.65 -9.15
CA ALA A 971 -39.93 3.09 -9.28
C ALA A 971 -38.50 3.43 -8.85
N ALA A 972 -38.04 2.84 -7.74
CA ALA A 972 -36.66 3.01 -7.26
C ALA A 972 -35.64 2.42 -8.25
N LYS A 973 -35.92 1.27 -8.85
CA LYS A 973 -35.09 0.68 -9.91
C LYS A 973 -35.00 1.59 -11.14
N SER A 974 -36.15 2.02 -11.66
CA SER A 974 -36.23 2.91 -12.82
C SER A 974 -35.49 4.22 -12.57
N PHE A 975 -35.62 4.78 -11.35
CA PHE A 975 -34.90 5.98 -10.95
C PHE A 975 -33.38 5.78 -11.00
N ALA A 976 -32.85 4.68 -10.44
CA ALA A 976 -31.42 4.39 -10.49
C ALA A 976 -30.92 4.21 -11.94
N GLU A 977 -31.70 3.51 -12.77
CA GLU A 977 -31.35 3.26 -14.17
C GLU A 977 -31.25 4.57 -14.99
N HIS A 978 -32.17 5.50 -14.80
CA HIS A 978 -32.23 6.73 -15.60
C HIS A 978 -31.35 7.86 -15.05
N TYR A 979 -31.23 7.97 -13.73
CA TYR A 979 -30.59 9.14 -13.10
C TYR A 979 -29.27 8.83 -12.39
N LEU A 980 -29.02 7.60 -11.95
CA LEU A 980 -27.81 7.25 -11.20
C LEU A 980 -26.76 6.55 -12.07
N LEU A 981 -27.16 5.62 -12.94
CA LEU A 981 -26.24 4.92 -13.85
C LEU A 981 -25.43 5.83 -14.79
N PRO A 982 -25.96 6.94 -15.34
CA PRO A 982 -25.19 7.81 -16.23
C PRO A 982 -23.89 8.33 -15.60
N PHE A 983 -23.83 8.44 -14.26
CA PHE A 983 -22.62 8.88 -13.54
C PHE A 983 -21.47 7.88 -13.54
N LEU A 984 -21.66 6.68 -14.09
CA LEU A 984 -20.66 5.63 -14.23
C LEU A 984 -20.21 5.42 -15.69
N ASN A 985 -20.59 6.33 -16.59
CA ASN A 985 -20.23 6.27 -18.00
C ASN A 985 -18.69 6.36 -18.20
N GLU A 986 -18.11 5.45 -18.99
CA GLU A 986 -16.67 5.44 -19.32
C GLU A 986 -16.20 6.72 -20.01
N ASP A 987 -17.08 7.42 -20.72
CA ASP A 987 -16.76 8.70 -21.34
C ASP A 987 -16.42 9.77 -20.30
N LEU A 988 -16.94 9.70 -19.06
CA LEU A 988 -16.54 10.59 -17.98
C LEU A 988 -15.07 10.39 -17.60
N GLN A 989 -14.63 9.13 -17.50
CA GLN A 989 -13.23 8.80 -17.25
C GLN A 989 -12.35 9.24 -18.43
N ARG A 990 -12.83 9.03 -19.66
CA ARG A 990 -12.13 9.49 -20.86
C ARG A 990 -11.92 11.01 -20.84
N LEU A 991 -12.91 11.79 -20.42
CA LEU A 991 -12.76 13.24 -20.26
C LEU A 991 -11.76 13.61 -19.16
N ALA A 992 -11.77 12.89 -18.03
CA ALA A 992 -10.80 13.08 -16.95
C ALA A 992 -9.36 12.83 -17.44
N ASP A 993 -9.15 11.76 -18.21
CA ASP A 993 -7.85 11.35 -18.75
C ASP A 993 -7.34 12.33 -19.84
N MET A 994 -8.24 13.07 -20.48
CA MET A 994 -7.87 14.12 -21.45
C MET A 994 -7.21 15.34 -20.79
N MET A 995 -7.44 15.58 -19.49
CA MET A 995 -6.92 16.75 -18.78
C MET A 995 -5.54 16.47 -18.21
N ARG A 996 -4.51 17.12 -18.76
CA ARG A 996 -3.13 16.91 -18.29
C ARG A 996 -2.86 17.64 -16.97
N PRO A 997 -2.14 17.01 -16.03
CA PRO A 997 -1.64 17.68 -14.84
C PRO A 997 -0.43 18.57 -15.16
N VAL A 998 -0.41 19.76 -14.58
CA VAL A 998 0.67 20.75 -14.66
C VAL A 998 1.07 21.11 -13.23
N PRO A 999 2.18 20.55 -12.71
CA PRO A 999 2.63 20.84 -11.35
C PRO A 999 3.15 22.28 -11.23
N ASP A 1000 3.03 22.84 -10.04
CA ASP A 1000 3.56 24.16 -9.67
C ASP A 1000 3.04 25.31 -10.53
N PHE A 1001 1.84 25.16 -11.09
CA PHE A 1001 1.19 26.18 -11.92
C PHE A 1001 -0.15 26.62 -11.31
N PRO A 1002 -0.51 27.91 -11.37
CA PRO A 1002 0.34 29.02 -11.78
C PRO A 1002 1.43 29.36 -10.74
N ARG A 1003 1.47 28.70 -9.58
CA ARG A 1003 2.49 28.92 -8.55
C ARG A 1003 2.90 27.60 -7.88
N PRO A 1004 4.07 27.55 -7.22
CA PRO A 1004 4.55 26.36 -6.53
C PRO A 1004 3.54 25.79 -5.53
N GLY A 1005 3.44 24.47 -5.47
CA GLY A 1005 2.55 23.73 -4.57
C GLY A 1005 1.10 23.62 -5.05
N ILE A 1006 0.80 23.87 -6.33
CA ILE A 1006 -0.52 23.65 -6.93
C ILE A 1006 -0.40 22.61 -8.06
N MET A 1007 -1.20 21.55 -8.02
CA MET A 1007 -1.42 20.66 -9.17
C MET A 1007 -2.56 21.20 -10.04
N PHE A 1008 -2.21 21.93 -11.10
CA PHE A 1008 -3.19 22.47 -12.04
C PHE A 1008 -3.60 21.42 -13.08
N ARG A 1009 -4.88 21.39 -13.46
CA ARG A 1009 -5.36 20.59 -14.60
C ARG A 1009 -6.05 21.50 -15.60
N HIS A 1010 -5.62 21.41 -16.86
CA HIS A 1010 -6.10 22.29 -17.91
C HIS A 1010 -7.35 21.71 -18.59
N VAL A 1011 -8.55 22.13 -18.17
CA VAL A 1011 -9.83 21.58 -18.65
C VAL A 1011 -10.02 21.72 -20.16
N LEU A 1012 -9.55 22.84 -20.73
CA LEU A 1012 -9.61 23.10 -22.17
C LEU A 1012 -8.88 22.05 -23.02
N ASP A 1013 -7.99 21.22 -22.45
CA ASP A 1013 -7.38 20.11 -23.17
C ASP A 1013 -8.44 19.15 -23.75
N ILE A 1014 -9.61 19.02 -23.12
CA ILE A 1014 -10.73 18.24 -23.67
C ILE A 1014 -11.12 18.74 -25.05
N ALA A 1015 -11.30 20.05 -25.21
CA ALA A 1015 -11.75 20.63 -26.47
C ALA A 1015 -10.66 20.59 -27.56
N GLN A 1016 -9.39 20.48 -27.16
CA GLN A 1016 -8.24 20.39 -28.07
C GLN A 1016 -8.04 18.98 -28.64
N GLN A 1017 -8.66 17.96 -28.04
CA GLN A 1017 -8.55 16.58 -28.49
C GLN A 1017 -9.70 16.19 -29.43
N PRO A 1018 -9.45 15.38 -30.47
CA PRO A 1018 -10.49 14.91 -31.38
C PRO A 1018 -11.65 14.24 -30.65
N GLY A 1019 -12.87 14.74 -30.90
CA GLY A 1019 -14.12 14.24 -30.30
C GLY A 1019 -14.39 14.71 -28.87
N GLY A 1020 -13.42 15.30 -28.16
CA GLY A 1020 -13.57 15.65 -26.74
C GLY A 1020 -14.67 16.69 -26.48
N LEU A 1021 -14.75 17.76 -27.30
CA LEU A 1021 -15.82 18.77 -27.17
C LEU A 1021 -17.23 18.19 -27.42
N ALA A 1022 -17.36 17.32 -28.43
CA ALA A 1022 -18.63 16.68 -28.77
C ALA A 1022 -19.09 15.71 -27.67
N THR A 1023 -18.16 14.90 -27.13
CA THR A 1023 -18.44 14.00 -26.00
C THR A 1023 -18.80 14.81 -24.75
N CYS A 1024 -18.03 15.84 -24.41
CA CYS A 1024 -18.29 16.70 -23.25
C CYS A 1024 -19.65 17.38 -23.31
N THR A 1025 -20.02 17.97 -24.44
CA THR A 1025 -21.33 18.62 -24.59
C THR A 1025 -22.49 17.62 -24.64
N SER A 1026 -22.29 16.44 -25.24
CA SER A 1026 -23.27 15.36 -25.17
C SER A 1026 -23.55 14.93 -23.73
N LEU A 1027 -22.50 14.83 -22.92
CA LEU A 1027 -22.61 14.47 -21.52
C LEU A 1027 -23.22 15.61 -20.69
N LEU A 1028 -22.85 16.87 -20.93
CA LEU A 1028 -23.53 18.02 -20.29
C LEU A 1028 -25.03 18.01 -20.60
N GLN A 1029 -25.44 17.72 -21.84
CA GLN A 1029 -26.85 17.61 -22.21
C GLN A 1029 -27.56 16.47 -21.46
N SER A 1030 -26.96 15.28 -21.42
CA SER A 1030 -27.58 14.09 -20.83
C SER A 1030 -27.58 14.07 -19.30
N HIS A 1031 -26.64 14.76 -18.66
CA HIS A 1031 -26.55 14.87 -17.20
C HIS A 1031 -27.35 16.05 -16.63
N PHE A 1032 -27.95 16.88 -17.49
CA PHE A 1032 -28.89 17.89 -17.04
C PHE A 1032 -30.14 17.21 -16.47
N LEU A 1033 -30.44 17.46 -15.20
CA LEU A 1033 -31.49 16.76 -14.47
C LEU A 1033 -32.87 17.38 -14.64
N ARG A 1034 -32.94 18.56 -15.25
CA ARG A 1034 -34.19 19.27 -15.54
C ARG A 1034 -34.52 19.15 -17.03
N ASP A 1035 -35.70 19.64 -17.38
CA ASP A 1035 -36.14 19.66 -18.77
C ASP A 1035 -35.53 20.87 -19.49
N TRP A 1036 -34.75 20.61 -20.56
CA TRP A 1036 -34.16 21.66 -21.40
C TRP A 1036 -35.23 22.57 -22.03
N THR A 1037 -36.47 22.10 -22.22
CA THR A 1037 -37.56 22.92 -22.76
C THR A 1037 -38.02 24.03 -21.82
N LYS A 1038 -37.61 23.98 -20.54
CA LYS A 1038 -37.93 24.97 -19.51
C LYS A 1038 -36.77 25.92 -19.21
N VAL A 1039 -35.73 25.95 -20.05
CA VAL A 1039 -34.56 26.81 -19.87
C VAL A 1039 -34.64 27.94 -20.90
N ASP A 1040 -34.60 29.19 -20.43
CA ASP A 1040 -34.75 30.36 -21.29
C ASP A 1040 -33.41 30.82 -21.85
N VAL A 1041 -32.32 30.67 -21.07
CA VAL A 1041 -31.00 31.17 -21.44
C VAL A 1041 -29.87 30.36 -20.82
N ILE A 1042 -28.79 30.18 -21.57
CA ILE A 1042 -27.52 29.66 -21.09
C ILE A 1042 -26.58 30.83 -20.84
N ALA A 1043 -26.11 31.01 -19.62
CA ALA A 1043 -25.13 32.03 -19.26
C ALA A 1043 -23.73 31.43 -19.13
N CYS A 1044 -22.68 32.18 -19.49
CA CYS A 1044 -21.31 31.74 -19.25
C CYS A 1044 -20.38 32.92 -19.01
N CYS A 1045 -19.28 32.66 -18.32
CA CYS A 1045 -18.30 33.67 -17.93
C CYS A 1045 -16.91 33.28 -18.45
N GLU A 1046 -16.20 34.24 -19.04
CA GLU A 1046 -14.80 34.09 -19.50
C GLU A 1046 -14.54 33.00 -20.56
N ALA A 1047 -13.30 32.96 -21.07
CA ALA A 1047 -12.93 32.17 -22.24
C ALA A 1047 -13.12 30.65 -22.08
N GLY A 1048 -12.94 30.11 -20.87
CA GLY A 1048 -13.13 28.68 -20.58
C GLY A 1048 -14.59 28.25 -20.74
N GLY A 1049 -15.50 28.95 -20.07
CA GLY A 1049 -16.94 28.72 -20.17
C GLY A 1049 -17.49 28.93 -21.59
N PHE A 1050 -16.96 29.89 -22.36
CA PHE A 1050 -17.44 30.18 -23.72
C PHE A 1050 -17.36 28.98 -24.65
N VAL A 1051 -16.31 28.16 -24.56
CA VAL A 1051 -16.10 27.01 -25.45
C VAL A 1051 -17.20 25.97 -25.26
N TYR A 1052 -17.48 25.59 -24.01
CA TYR A 1052 -18.46 24.55 -23.70
C TYR A 1052 -19.89 25.07 -23.80
N ALA A 1053 -20.14 26.29 -23.33
CA ALA A 1053 -21.46 26.90 -23.34
C ALA A 1053 -21.96 27.14 -24.78
N SER A 1054 -21.10 27.63 -25.68
CA SER A 1054 -21.49 27.88 -27.08
C SER A 1054 -21.85 26.58 -27.80
N ALA A 1055 -21.05 25.52 -27.59
CA ALA A 1055 -21.29 24.23 -28.22
C ALA A 1055 -22.53 23.53 -27.63
N LEU A 1056 -22.80 23.69 -26.33
CA LEU A 1056 -24.03 23.19 -25.71
C LEU A 1056 -25.26 23.97 -26.18
N ALA A 1057 -25.22 25.30 -26.19
CA ALA A 1057 -26.30 26.17 -26.65
C ALA A 1057 -26.74 25.86 -28.08
N ALA A 1058 -25.77 25.68 -28.99
CA ALA A 1058 -26.05 25.27 -30.36
C ALA A 1058 -26.69 23.87 -30.47
N ARG A 1059 -26.43 22.99 -29.51
CA ARG A 1059 -26.94 21.62 -29.49
C ARG A 1059 -28.35 21.51 -28.89
N VAL A 1060 -28.68 22.36 -27.92
CA VAL A 1060 -30.01 22.38 -27.27
C VAL A 1060 -30.94 23.46 -27.82
N ASP A 1061 -30.44 24.31 -28.73
CA ASP A 1061 -31.17 25.42 -29.36
C ASP A 1061 -31.70 26.46 -28.37
N ILE A 1062 -30.85 26.89 -27.44
CA ILE A 1062 -31.17 27.88 -26.39
C ILE A 1062 -30.25 29.10 -26.53
N PRO A 1063 -30.76 30.34 -26.34
CA PRO A 1063 -29.96 31.56 -26.37
C PRO A 1063 -28.75 31.53 -25.42
N LEU A 1064 -27.64 32.15 -25.85
CA LEU A 1064 -26.42 32.27 -25.06
C LEU A 1064 -26.21 33.71 -24.56
N ALA A 1065 -26.14 33.89 -23.24
CA ALA A 1065 -25.79 35.14 -22.56
C ALA A 1065 -24.32 35.15 -22.12
N LEU A 1066 -23.59 36.20 -22.52
CA LEU A 1066 -22.16 36.34 -22.21
C LEU A 1066 -21.94 37.28 -21.03
N ILE A 1067 -21.24 36.80 -20.02
CA ILE A 1067 -20.68 37.59 -18.91
C ILE A 1067 -19.20 37.81 -19.20
N ARG A 1068 -18.77 39.08 -19.20
CA ARG A 1068 -17.41 39.47 -19.60
C ARG A 1068 -16.75 40.36 -18.56
N GLU A 1069 -15.43 40.49 -18.63
CA GLU A 1069 -14.73 41.52 -17.88
C GLU A 1069 -15.27 42.92 -18.25
N ALA A 1070 -15.37 43.81 -17.26
CA ALA A 1070 -15.96 45.13 -17.42
C ALA A 1070 -15.26 45.97 -18.52
N GLY A 1071 -16.05 46.70 -19.31
CA GLY A 1071 -15.57 47.49 -20.45
C GLY A 1071 -15.43 46.69 -21.75
N LYS A 1072 -15.93 45.44 -21.79
CA LYS A 1072 -15.91 44.59 -23.00
C LYS A 1072 -17.30 44.41 -23.62
N LEU A 1073 -18.36 44.91 -22.97
CA LEU A 1073 -19.73 44.93 -23.50
C LEU A 1073 -20.21 46.36 -23.78
N PRO A 1074 -21.10 46.55 -24.76
CA PRO A 1074 -21.71 47.85 -25.02
C PRO A 1074 -22.71 48.22 -23.89
N PRO A 1075 -22.76 49.49 -23.43
CA PRO A 1075 -23.73 49.92 -22.41
C PRO A 1075 -25.18 49.90 -22.94
N PRO A 1076 -26.21 49.70 -22.08
CA PRO A 1076 -26.14 49.64 -20.61
C PRO A 1076 -25.75 48.26 -20.05
N THR A 1077 -24.79 48.23 -19.13
CA THR A 1077 -24.37 47.02 -18.41
C THR A 1077 -24.68 47.10 -16.91
N VAL A 1078 -24.76 45.94 -16.27
CA VAL A 1078 -24.70 45.76 -14.80
C VAL A 1078 -23.38 45.07 -14.46
N SER A 1079 -22.76 45.38 -13.32
CA SER A 1079 -21.42 44.85 -13.00
C SER A 1079 -21.20 44.61 -11.51
N VAL A 1080 -20.40 43.59 -11.20
CA VAL A 1080 -20.01 43.20 -9.83
C VAL A 1080 -18.52 42.97 -9.72
N ILE A 1081 -17.99 43.00 -8.49
CA ILE A 1081 -16.56 42.78 -8.21
C ILE A 1081 -16.26 41.28 -8.22
N LYS A 1082 -15.22 40.88 -8.97
CA LYS A 1082 -14.69 39.52 -8.99
C LYS A 1082 -13.42 39.45 -8.13
N SER A 1083 -13.56 38.87 -6.94
CA SER A 1083 -12.43 38.65 -6.03
C SER A 1083 -11.39 37.67 -6.60
N ALA A 1084 -10.10 38.00 -6.45
CA ALA A 1084 -9.01 37.12 -6.87
C ALA A 1084 -9.01 35.79 -6.10
N SER A 1085 -8.81 34.67 -6.81
CA SER A 1085 -8.63 33.34 -6.20
C SER A 1085 -7.17 33.10 -5.84
N HIS A 1086 -6.93 32.31 -4.80
CA HIS A 1086 -5.58 31.86 -4.44
C HIS A 1086 -4.99 30.91 -5.49
N ILE A 1087 -5.80 30.37 -6.40
CA ILE A 1087 -5.35 29.50 -7.49
C ILE A 1087 -4.98 30.33 -8.73
N SER A 1088 -5.72 31.40 -9.04
CA SER A 1088 -5.59 32.10 -10.34
C SER A 1088 -4.78 33.40 -10.31
N SER A 1089 -4.26 33.83 -9.15
CA SER A 1089 -3.45 35.04 -9.04
C SER A 1089 -1.96 34.73 -8.96
N TRP A 1090 -1.19 35.21 -9.94
CA TRP A 1090 0.20 35.57 -9.69
C TRP A 1090 0.22 36.74 -8.73
N ALA A 1091 1.19 36.78 -7.82
CA ALA A 1091 1.44 37.92 -6.95
C ALA A 1091 1.94 39.12 -7.79
N SER A 1092 1.08 39.68 -8.63
CA SER A 1092 1.30 40.97 -9.29
C SER A 1092 0.65 42.05 -8.42
N ASN A 1093 1.44 43.06 -8.06
CA ASN A 1093 1.05 44.26 -7.29
C ASN A 1093 0.02 45.18 -8.00
N ASP A 1094 -0.79 44.65 -8.90
CA ASP A 1094 -1.79 45.45 -9.62
C ASP A 1094 -3.08 45.52 -8.79
N SER A 1095 -3.25 46.64 -8.10
CA SER A 1095 -4.32 46.92 -7.14
C SER A 1095 -5.69 47.18 -7.78
N SER A 1096 -5.89 46.89 -9.08
CA SER A 1096 -7.16 47.12 -9.75
C SER A 1096 -8.14 45.98 -9.46
N GLU A 1097 -9.23 46.27 -8.74
CA GLU A 1097 -10.36 45.34 -8.57
C GLU A 1097 -10.90 44.92 -9.95
N LYS A 1098 -10.81 43.62 -10.26
CA LYS A 1098 -11.42 43.07 -11.48
C LYS A 1098 -12.94 43.05 -11.33
N ARG A 1099 -13.66 43.53 -12.34
CA ARG A 1099 -15.13 43.52 -12.39
C ARG A 1099 -15.60 42.68 -13.57
N ILE A 1100 -16.72 41.99 -13.40
CA ILE A 1100 -17.44 41.32 -14.49
C ILE A 1100 -18.78 42.01 -14.73
N GLU A 1101 -19.25 42.01 -15.97
CA GLU A 1101 -20.46 42.69 -16.41
C GLU A 1101 -21.26 41.86 -17.42
N MET A 1102 -22.56 42.16 -17.49
CA MET A 1102 -23.47 41.68 -18.52
C MET A 1102 -24.39 42.82 -18.97
N ASN A 1103 -24.98 42.68 -20.16
CA ASN A 1103 -25.97 43.63 -20.64
C ASN A 1103 -27.20 43.62 -19.72
N ARG A 1104 -27.70 44.80 -19.33
CA ARG A 1104 -28.77 44.94 -18.33
C ARG A 1104 -30.06 44.24 -18.73
N ASP A 1105 -30.43 44.33 -20.00
CA ASP A 1105 -31.72 43.85 -20.52
C ASP A 1105 -31.59 42.48 -21.20
N LEU A 1106 -30.52 41.73 -20.91
CA LEU A 1106 -30.21 40.46 -21.56
C LEU A 1106 -31.06 39.29 -21.08
N ILE A 1107 -31.44 39.29 -19.79
CA ILE A 1107 -32.14 38.19 -19.13
C ILE A 1107 -33.34 38.79 -18.37
N SER A 1108 -34.52 38.18 -18.50
CA SER A 1108 -35.71 38.59 -17.76
C SER A 1108 -35.65 38.10 -16.31
N LYS A 1109 -36.35 38.79 -15.40
CA LYS A 1109 -36.34 38.47 -13.96
C LYS A 1109 -36.93 37.09 -13.64
N ASP A 1110 -37.88 36.65 -14.45
CA ASP A 1110 -38.57 35.37 -14.28
C ASP A 1110 -37.94 34.25 -15.16
N SER A 1111 -36.74 34.46 -15.69
CA SER A 1111 -36.08 33.51 -16.59
C SER A 1111 -35.36 32.39 -15.84
N SER A 1112 -35.51 31.18 -16.36
CA SER A 1112 -34.72 30.00 -15.98
C SER A 1112 -33.34 30.04 -16.67
N VAL A 1113 -32.28 30.09 -15.86
CA VAL A 1113 -30.89 30.30 -16.34
C VAL A 1113 -30.03 29.07 -16.04
N VAL A 1114 -29.34 28.57 -17.07
CA VAL A 1114 -28.28 27.57 -16.90
C VAL A 1114 -26.90 28.24 -17.07
N VAL A 1115 -26.13 28.33 -15.99
CA VAL A 1115 -24.76 28.83 -16.01
C VAL A 1115 -23.81 27.69 -16.35
N ILE A 1116 -23.02 27.83 -17.42
CA ILE A 1116 -21.98 26.87 -17.82
C ILE A 1116 -20.60 27.48 -17.55
N ASP A 1117 -19.77 26.77 -16.79
CA ASP A 1117 -18.38 27.11 -16.53
C ASP A 1117 -17.45 25.91 -16.78
N ASP A 1118 -16.16 26.15 -17.01
CA ASP A 1118 -15.20 25.05 -17.18
C ASP A 1118 -14.82 24.43 -15.83
N VAL A 1119 -14.65 25.24 -14.78
CA VAL A 1119 -14.09 24.81 -13.50
C VAL A 1119 -14.82 25.35 -12.26
N LEU A 1120 -15.21 24.45 -11.35
CA LEU A 1120 -15.48 24.78 -9.95
C LEU A 1120 -14.31 24.40 -9.04
N ALA A 1121 -13.48 25.38 -8.68
CA ALA A 1121 -12.42 25.23 -7.69
C ALA A 1121 -12.75 25.99 -6.39
N THR A 1122 -12.24 27.22 -6.23
CA THR A 1122 -12.51 28.05 -5.03
C THR A 1122 -13.92 28.61 -4.95
N GLY A 1123 -14.69 28.57 -6.05
CA GLY A 1123 -16.04 29.14 -6.14
C GLY A 1123 -16.12 30.67 -6.31
N LYS A 1124 -15.00 31.41 -6.26
CA LYS A 1124 -15.03 32.89 -6.33
C LYS A 1124 -15.60 33.46 -7.64
N THR A 1125 -15.28 32.85 -8.79
CA THR A 1125 -15.85 33.26 -10.09
C THR A 1125 -17.36 33.07 -10.11
N LEU A 1126 -17.83 31.88 -9.74
CA LEU A 1126 -19.26 31.60 -9.67
C LEU A 1126 -19.99 32.48 -8.65
N CYS A 1127 -19.37 32.84 -7.51
CA CYS A 1127 -19.97 33.80 -6.57
C CYS A 1127 -20.26 35.13 -7.28
N ALA A 1128 -19.30 35.66 -8.05
CA ALA A 1128 -19.51 36.89 -8.79
C ALA A 1128 -20.59 36.73 -9.88
N VAL A 1129 -20.60 35.61 -10.61
CA VAL A 1129 -21.65 35.33 -11.62
C VAL A 1129 -23.04 35.27 -10.97
N LEU A 1130 -23.16 34.60 -9.83
CA LEU A 1130 -24.44 34.48 -9.12
C LEU A 1130 -24.87 35.80 -8.47
N GLN A 1131 -23.95 36.60 -7.95
CA GLN A 1131 -24.26 37.98 -7.51
C GLN A 1131 -24.81 38.81 -8.66
N LEU A 1132 -24.21 38.69 -9.86
CA LEU A 1132 -24.67 39.42 -11.04
C LEU A 1132 -26.08 38.99 -11.48
N LEU A 1133 -26.40 37.70 -11.42
CA LEU A 1133 -27.70 37.16 -11.82
C LEU A 1133 -28.78 37.38 -10.76
N VAL A 1134 -28.48 37.08 -9.50
CA VAL A 1134 -29.46 37.10 -8.40
C VAL A 1134 -29.63 38.52 -7.85
N ASP A 1135 -28.54 39.20 -7.52
CA ASP A 1135 -28.62 40.50 -6.82
C ASP A 1135 -28.86 41.66 -7.80
N GLU A 1136 -28.18 41.67 -8.96
CA GLU A 1136 -28.28 42.78 -9.93
C GLU A 1136 -29.37 42.57 -10.98
N ALA A 1137 -29.53 41.35 -11.51
CA ALA A 1137 -30.56 41.04 -12.51
C ALA A 1137 -31.93 40.70 -11.88
N GLY A 1138 -31.95 40.32 -10.60
CA GLY A 1138 -33.17 40.01 -9.85
C GLY A 1138 -33.76 38.63 -10.17
N ILE A 1139 -32.93 37.67 -10.59
CA ILE A 1139 -33.36 36.29 -10.89
C ILE A 1139 -33.42 35.50 -9.58
N SER A 1140 -34.45 34.67 -9.40
CA SER A 1140 -34.54 33.80 -8.22
C SER A 1140 -33.40 32.78 -8.21
N ALA A 1141 -32.80 32.53 -7.05
CA ALA A 1141 -31.73 31.54 -6.91
C ALA A 1141 -32.18 30.11 -7.28
N GLU A 1142 -33.48 29.81 -7.19
CA GLU A 1142 -34.07 28.50 -7.52
C GLU A 1142 -34.18 28.25 -9.04
N ASP A 1143 -34.21 29.34 -9.81
CA ASP A 1143 -34.26 29.37 -11.27
C ASP A 1143 -32.87 29.35 -11.92
N VAL A 1144 -31.81 29.40 -11.09
CA VAL A 1144 -30.42 29.30 -11.56
C VAL A 1144 -29.89 27.89 -11.33
N THR A 1145 -29.42 27.25 -12.41
CA THR A 1145 -28.67 25.99 -12.36
C THR A 1145 -27.26 26.21 -12.88
N VAL A 1146 -26.25 25.78 -12.15
CA VAL A 1146 -24.84 25.82 -12.57
C VAL A 1146 -24.40 24.42 -12.99
N MET A 1147 -23.82 24.30 -14.18
CA MET A 1147 -23.09 23.10 -14.60
C MET A 1147 -21.64 23.44 -14.88
N VAL A 1148 -20.72 22.65 -14.32
CA VAL A 1148 -19.28 22.78 -14.58
C VAL A 1148 -18.72 21.52 -15.21
N VAL A 1149 -17.73 21.68 -16.09
CA VAL A 1149 -17.05 20.54 -16.71
C VAL A 1149 -16.21 19.79 -15.68
N ALA A 1150 -15.42 20.51 -14.88
CA ALA A 1150 -14.59 19.92 -13.83
C ALA A 1150 -14.83 20.58 -12.47
N GLU A 1151 -14.85 19.78 -11.41
CA GLU A 1151 -14.85 20.25 -10.03
C GLU A 1151 -13.61 19.76 -9.28
N PHE A 1152 -13.04 20.64 -8.44
CA PHE A 1152 -11.91 20.37 -7.55
C PHE A 1152 -12.33 20.58 -6.09
N PRO A 1153 -12.94 19.56 -5.44
CA PRO A 1153 -13.56 19.70 -4.13
C PRO A 1153 -12.60 20.13 -3.02
N ALA A 1154 -11.30 19.80 -3.15
CA ALA A 1154 -10.25 20.16 -2.20
C ALA A 1154 -10.22 21.67 -1.87
N HIS A 1155 -10.62 22.52 -2.81
CA HIS A 1155 -10.65 23.98 -2.64
C HIS A 1155 -11.96 24.53 -2.05
N ARG A 1156 -12.90 23.65 -1.67
CA ARG A 1156 -14.12 23.97 -0.91
C ARG A 1156 -15.04 25.02 -1.58
N GLY A 1157 -15.12 25.03 -2.91
CA GLY A 1157 -15.92 26.00 -3.67
C GLY A 1157 -17.42 25.99 -3.34
N ARG A 1158 -18.03 24.80 -3.23
CA ARG A 1158 -19.44 24.66 -2.82
C ARG A 1158 -19.71 25.25 -1.43
N LYS A 1159 -18.78 25.07 -0.49
CA LYS A 1159 -18.87 25.63 0.87
C LYS A 1159 -18.80 27.16 0.86
N LEU A 1160 -17.99 27.74 -0.02
CA LEU A 1160 -17.94 29.20 -0.19
C LEU A 1160 -19.28 29.73 -0.73
N LEU A 1161 -19.81 29.12 -1.80
CA LEU A 1161 -21.09 29.53 -2.41
C LEU A 1161 -22.23 29.51 -1.38
N ARG A 1162 -22.33 28.45 -0.57
CA ARG A 1162 -23.32 28.35 0.52
C ARG A 1162 -23.15 29.47 1.55
N ARG A 1163 -21.91 29.78 1.96
CA ARG A 1163 -21.63 30.87 2.92
C ARG A 1163 -21.98 32.26 2.40
N GLN A 1164 -21.98 32.45 1.08
CA GLN A 1164 -22.34 33.71 0.42
C GLN A 1164 -23.85 33.81 0.12
N GLY A 1165 -24.68 32.89 0.63
CA GLY A 1165 -26.13 32.91 0.44
C GLY A 1165 -26.62 32.13 -0.78
N PHE A 1166 -25.72 31.61 -1.63
CA PHE A 1166 -26.09 30.84 -2.83
C PHE A 1166 -26.34 29.35 -2.55
N GLY A 1167 -26.78 29.01 -1.34
CA GLY A 1167 -27.08 27.63 -0.95
C GLY A 1167 -28.34 27.04 -1.60
N GLN A 1168 -29.14 27.85 -2.31
CA GLN A 1168 -30.34 27.38 -3.03
C GLN A 1168 -30.06 27.05 -4.50
N VAL A 1169 -28.93 27.50 -5.04
CA VAL A 1169 -28.54 27.28 -6.44
C VAL A 1169 -28.18 25.81 -6.68
N HIS A 1170 -28.71 25.23 -7.76
CA HIS A 1170 -28.40 23.86 -8.14
C HIS A 1170 -27.02 23.79 -8.81
N ILE A 1171 -26.10 22.97 -8.32
CA ILE A 1171 -24.73 22.88 -8.85
C ILE A 1171 -24.41 21.44 -9.26
N GLN A 1172 -24.09 21.26 -10.53
CA GLN A 1172 -23.71 19.98 -11.13
C GLN A 1172 -22.29 20.08 -11.66
N SER A 1173 -21.51 19.02 -11.45
CA SER A 1173 -20.19 18.86 -12.06
C SER A 1173 -20.18 17.62 -12.92
N LEU A 1174 -19.51 17.66 -14.07
CA LEU A 1174 -19.40 16.51 -14.96
C LEU A 1174 -18.31 15.56 -14.47
N VAL A 1175 -17.09 16.06 -14.29
CA VAL A 1175 -15.94 15.32 -13.77
C VAL A 1175 -15.51 15.89 -12.42
N VAL A 1176 -15.12 15.02 -11.49
CA VAL A 1176 -14.51 15.40 -10.20
C VAL A 1176 -13.06 14.92 -10.21
N LEU A 1177 -12.12 15.77 -9.81
CA LEU A 1177 -10.69 15.49 -9.86
C LEU A 1177 -10.01 15.86 -8.54
N GLY A 1178 -9.17 14.96 -8.05
CA GLY A 1178 -8.20 15.25 -7.00
C GLY A 1178 -7.21 16.30 -7.48
N GLY A 1179 -7.24 17.45 -6.84
CA GLY A 1179 -6.22 18.49 -6.92
C GLY A 1179 -5.66 18.71 -5.53
N ALA A 1180 -4.47 18.15 -5.27
CA ALA A 1180 -3.63 18.58 -4.16
C ALA A 1180 -2.65 19.64 -4.68
#